data_AF-A0A928VM96-F1
#
_entry.id   AF-A0A928VM96-F1
#
_cell.length_a   1.000
_cell.length_b   1.000
_cell.length_c   1.000
_cell.angle_alpha   90.00
_cell.angle_beta   90.00
_cell.angle_gamma   90.00
#
_symmetry.space_group_name_H-M   'P 1'
#
loop_
_entity.id
_entity.type
_entity.pdbx_description
1 polymer ?
#
loop_
_entity_poly.entity_id
_entity_poly.type
_entity_poly.pdbx_seq_one_letter_code
_entity_poly.pdbx_strand_id
1 'polypeptide(L)'
;MIERSMLHSDSRHKKFELPGARPHYTPDRPGQVQHIFLDLEIDIPHQSCSGTCTTTLTPIRDGIEVLTLDAVELDIQSVTVNGEIQKYDYDGQALQIQLAQQTQRGSDLELQITYQINQPRRGMYFIAPTEHYPDKPTQVWTQGEDEDSRFWFPCFDYPGQLTTSEIRVKVPAAFTAISNGSLIGTEAAGDSKIYHWSQQQVHPTYLMTLAVGQFVELQDSWNGKPVNYYVEPGKEAAAKLSMDKTPRMMAFFSEAYGYDYAYDKYAQVCVSDYIFGGMENTSTTLLTDRCLLDEKAAIDNLSTETLVAHELAHQWFGDLAVIKHWSHAWVKEGMASYAEVLWLTHEYGEDLGAYYLLGQAREYLSEDSDRYRRPLVTNVYREAIELYDSHIYEKGACIYHMMRAQLGEPLFQQAIATFLNNHAHQTVETVDLLRAIEQATGRNLAALFDQYVYRGGHPDYKVSYSWDSDSQLAKLTVRQTQAVTDEELFDLKVMIGFDLGDDDHIFTVRIHEKEQTLYFPLDKKPTFISFDVGNAILKTVTLDYPLPELKAQLTEDTDPISRIYAAQAIAKKGGTESLKALAAALKHDRFWGVRLEIAQLLPQIKLDQVFDVLVTGLQDPEARVRRTTINALTQIKTPASYAAVEAIATGSDASYLVEAASLRALGTFAAAGLSTAPAESTVIAIAKQALETRQGWNEVVRVGAIGALSQMNTSAAALDLLLEYTQLGVASSLRLAAIRSLGAVSTGQEKPGLTKVLNRLRELTREREFFTQISVIRALESMTDAAAIGILQGLTDQAADGRIRRMCEEAIREVQGNIGTAPAIKQIRDELDQLKQENQSLRSRLSKLEVPTQ
;
A
#
# COMPACT_ATOMS: atom_id res chain seq x y z
N MET A 1 10.65 28.54 8.01
CA MET A 1 11.01 27.47 8.96
C MET A 1 11.39 26.18 8.22
N ILE A 2 11.93 26.27 7.00
CA ILE A 2 12.12 25.13 6.06
C ILE A 2 13.61 24.73 5.91
N GLU A 3 14.56 25.54 6.39
CA GLU A 3 16.00 25.24 6.21
C GLU A 3 16.61 24.26 7.23
N ARG A 4 15.86 23.75 8.22
CA ARG A 4 16.43 22.87 9.27
C ARG A 4 16.37 21.36 9.00
N SER A 5 15.70 20.89 7.94
CA SER A 5 15.53 19.44 7.72
C SER A 5 16.65 18.78 6.90
N MET A 6 17.64 19.52 6.38
CA MET A 6 18.67 18.98 5.47
C MET A 6 19.93 18.43 6.15
N LEU A 7 20.02 18.39 7.48
CA LEU A 7 21.30 18.16 8.18
C LEU A 7 21.30 17.08 9.26
N HIS A 8 20.58 15.98 9.07
CA HIS A 8 20.82 14.77 9.87
C HIS A 8 20.87 13.54 8.95
N SER A 9 22.02 13.34 8.28
CA SER A 9 22.34 12.03 7.72
C SER A 9 22.70 11.09 8.87
N ASP A 10 21.69 10.49 9.50
CA ASP A 10 21.91 9.35 10.39
C ASP A 10 22.50 8.22 9.53
N SER A 11 23.77 7.87 9.77
CA SER A 11 24.48 6.85 9.00
C SER A 11 23.90 5.43 9.15
N ARG A 12 22.84 5.27 9.94
CA ARG A 12 22.16 3.99 10.20
C ARG A 12 21.09 3.62 9.18
N HIS A 13 20.51 4.58 8.46
CA HIS A 13 19.41 4.32 7.52
C HIS A 13 19.84 4.62 6.07
N LYS A 14 19.27 3.87 5.11
CA LYS A 14 19.41 4.20 3.69
C LYS A 14 18.66 5.51 3.42
N LYS A 15 19.12 6.27 2.42
CA LYS A 15 18.48 7.53 2.02
C LYS A 15 17.21 7.28 1.21
N PHE A 16 16.16 8.02 1.50
CA PHE A 16 14.96 8.08 0.67
C PHE A 16 15.26 8.69 -0.71
N GLU A 17 16.01 9.80 -0.72
CA GLU A 17 16.32 10.53 -1.95
C GLU A 17 17.32 9.75 -2.81
N LEU A 18 16.89 9.37 -4.01
CA LEU A 18 17.73 8.76 -5.03
C LEU A 18 18.37 9.84 -5.92
N PRO A 19 19.49 9.53 -6.62
CA PRO A 19 20.08 10.47 -7.57
C PRO A 19 19.04 11.01 -8.56
N GLY A 20 18.97 12.34 -8.68
CA GLY A 20 17.98 13.04 -9.50
C GLY A 20 16.78 13.61 -8.72
N ALA A 21 16.59 13.22 -7.45
CA ALA A 21 15.58 13.84 -6.60
C ALA A 21 15.86 15.33 -6.40
N ARG A 22 14.82 16.15 -6.45
CA ARG A 22 14.90 17.61 -6.33
C ARG A 22 13.71 18.16 -5.52
N PRO A 23 13.79 19.38 -4.97
CA PRO A 23 12.62 20.03 -4.40
C PRO A 23 11.57 20.31 -5.48
N HIS A 24 10.33 19.90 -5.21
CA HIS A 24 9.12 20.24 -5.95
C HIS A 24 8.36 21.32 -5.18
N TYR A 25 7.80 22.28 -5.91
CA TYR A 25 7.00 23.37 -5.37
C TYR A 25 5.71 23.48 -6.17
N THR A 26 4.66 24.01 -5.55
CA THR A 26 3.42 24.34 -6.24
C THR A 26 3.72 25.19 -7.48
N PRO A 27 3.22 24.79 -8.66
CA PRO A 27 3.46 25.55 -9.89
C PRO A 27 2.79 26.93 -9.84
N ASP A 28 3.35 27.85 -10.62
CA ASP A 28 2.75 29.16 -10.87
C ASP A 28 1.36 28.98 -11.46
N ARG A 29 0.35 29.60 -10.86
CA ARG A 29 -1.04 29.45 -11.29
C ARG A 29 -1.42 30.54 -12.29
N PRO A 30 -1.66 30.23 -13.58
CA PRO A 30 -2.06 31.24 -14.56
C PRO A 30 -3.48 31.75 -14.35
N GLY A 31 -4.36 30.90 -13.79
CA GLY A 31 -5.77 31.22 -13.55
C GLY A 31 -6.48 30.19 -12.68
N GLN A 32 -7.74 30.43 -12.33
CA GLN A 32 -8.66 29.39 -11.82
C GLN A 32 -9.23 28.63 -13.00
N VAL A 33 -9.01 27.32 -13.06
CA VAL A 33 -9.81 26.45 -13.93
C VAL A 33 -11.21 26.35 -13.32
N GLN A 34 -12.22 26.86 -14.01
CA GLN A 34 -13.60 26.85 -13.54
C GLN A 34 -14.31 25.55 -13.91
N HIS A 35 -14.06 25.09 -15.13
CA HIS A 35 -14.76 23.95 -15.71
C HIS A 35 -13.88 23.24 -16.75
N ILE A 36 -13.96 21.91 -16.77
CA ILE A 36 -13.39 21.06 -17.82
C ILE A 36 -14.51 20.23 -18.43
N PHE A 37 -14.68 20.32 -19.75
CA PHE A 37 -15.59 19.46 -20.51
C PHE A 37 -14.78 18.57 -21.45
N LEU A 38 -14.95 17.25 -21.31
CA LEU A 38 -14.35 16.24 -22.18
C LEU A 38 -15.44 15.63 -23.06
N ASP A 39 -15.31 15.77 -24.38
CA ASP A 39 -16.14 15.06 -25.37
C ASP A 39 -15.29 14.02 -26.09
N LEU A 40 -15.53 12.74 -25.80
CA LEU A 40 -14.64 11.63 -26.08
C LEU A 40 -15.32 10.56 -26.94
N GLU A 41 -14.57 9.96 -27.85
CA GLU A 41 -14.94 8.77 -28.61
C GLU A 41 -13.89 7.69 -28.42
N ILE A 42 -14.32 6.52 -27.88
CA ILE A 42 -13.42 5.41 -27.55
C ILE A 42 -13.48 4.36 -28.67
N ASP A 43 -12.32 4.06 -29.24
CA ASP A 43 -12.10 2.96 -30.18
C ASP A 43 -11.33 1.84 -29.48
N ILE A 44 -12.09 0.92 -28.89
CA ILE A 44 -11.55 -0.20 -28.11
C ILE A 44 -10.67 -1.13 -28.98
N PRO A 45 -11.09 -1.56 -30.19
CA PRO A 45 -10.26 -2.40 -31.07
C PRO A 45 -8.87 -1.84 -31.37
N HIS A 46 -8.75 -0.51 -31.55
CA HIS A 46 -7.46 0.13 -31.82
C HIS A 46 -6.74 0.67 -30.58
N GLN A 47 -7.34 0.51 -29.39
CA GLN A 47 -6.83 1.05 -28.13
C GLN A 47 -6.56 2.55 -28.22
N SER A 48 -7.53 3.30 -28.75
CA SER A 48 -7.42 4.74 -28.96
C SER A 48 -8.65 5.48 -28.45
N CYS A 49 -8.46 6.77 -28.20
CA CYS A 49 -9.52 7.70 -27.83
C CYS A 49 -9.26 9.01 -28.56
N SER A 50 -10.25 9.52 -29.26
CA SER A 50 -10.21 10.87 -29.83
C SER A 50 -11.17 11.76 -29.07
N GLY A 51 -10.89 13.05 -29.02
CA GLY A 51 -11.79 13.95 -28.32
C GLY A 51 -11.36 15.39 -28.31
N THR A 52 -12.18 16.16 -27.61
CA THR A 52 -11.92 17.57 -27.34
C THR A 52 -11.95 17.81 -25.84
N CYS A 53 -10.91 18.48 -25.33
CA CYS A 53 -10.86 19.01 -23.97
C CYS A 53 -11.13 20.51 -24.04
N THR A 54 -12.23 20.95 -23.44
CA THR A 54 -12.58 22.36 -23.28
C THR A 54 -12.36 22.78 -21.84
N THR A 55 -11.40 23.68 -21.61
CA THR A 55 -11.06 24.22 -20.29
C THR A 55 -11.48 25.68 -20.20
N THR A 56 -12.36 26.01 -19.27
CA THR A 56 -12.68 27.41 -18.92
C THR A 56 -11.71 27.90 -17.85
N LEU A 57 -10.85 28.84 -18.20
CA LEU A 57 -9.82 29.41 -17.33
C LEU A 57 -10.12 30.89 -17.03
N THR A 58 -10.25 31.26 -15.76
CA THR A 58 -10.28 32.65 -15.32
C THR A 58 -8.89 33.09 -14.89
N PRO A 59 -8.17 33.94 -15.65
CA PRO A 59 -6.83 34.40 -15.29
C PRO A 59 -6.83 35.16 -13.96
N ILE A 60 -5.81 34.92 -13.13
CA ILE A 60 -5.64 35.62 -11.84
C ILE A 60 -4.65 36.80 -11.91
N ARG A 61 -3.94 36.93 -13.03
CA ARG A 61 -3.01 38.04 -13.33
C ARG A 61 -3.13 38.46 -14.80
N ASP A 62 -2.83 39.72 -15.08
CA ASP A 62 -2.76 40.26 -16.44
C ASP A 62 -1.46 39.84 -17.14
N GLY A 63 -1.43 39.94 -18.47
CA GLY A 63 -0.19 39.97 -19.25
C GLY A 63 0.45 38.62 -19.54
N ILE A 64 -0.22 37.50 -19.22
CA ILE A 64 0.29 36.17 -19.63
C ILE A 64 0.16 36.05 -21.15
N GLU A 65 1.28 35.78 -21.82
CA GLU A 65 1.39 35.58 -23.28
C GLU A 65 1.46 34.11 -23.67
N VAL A 66 1.91 33.24 -22.77
CA VAL A 66 2.06 31.80 -23.00
C VAL A 66 1.40 31.03 -21.87
N LEU A 67 0.48 30.12 -22.21
CA LEU A 67 -0.09 29.15 -21.28
C LEU A 67 0.56 27.79 -21.53
N THR A 68 0.95 27.11 -20.45
CA THR A 68 1.52 25.75 -20.52
C THR A 68 0.57 24.79 -19.85
N LEU A 69 0.15 23.73 -20.57
CA LEU A 69 -0.61 22.61 -20.03
C LEU A 69 0.25 21.34 -20.09
N ASP A 70 0.04 20.44 -19.13
CA ASP A 70 0.56 19.08 -19.16
C ASP A 70 -0.22 18.25 -20.18
N ALA A 71 0.50 17.59 -21.09
CA ALA A 71 -0.05 16.76 -22.17
C ALA A 71 1.02 15.74 -22.59
N VAL A 72 0.96 14.51 -22.10
CA VAL A 72 2.01 13.51 -22.35
C VAL A 72 1.52 12.48 -23.35
N GLU A 73 2.29 12.30 -24.42
CA GLU A 73 2.01 11.31 -25.48
C GLU A 73 0.65 11.49 -26.20
N LEU A 74 0.10 12.70 -26.14
CA LEU A 74 -1.10 13.08 -26.89
C LEU A 74 -0.72 13.51 -28.31
N ASP A 75 -1.57 13.19 -29.29
CA ASP A 75 -1.51 13.77 -30.64
C ASP A 75 -2.39 15.01 -30.69
N ILE A 76 -1.77 16.20 -30.58
CA ILE A 76 -2.47 17.50 -30.55
C ILE A 76 -2.81 17.93 -31.98
N GLN A 77 -4.09 17.95 -32.31
CA GLN A 77 -4.59 18.25 -33.65
C GLN A 77 -4.91 19.73 -33.86
N SER A 78 -5.51 20.38 -32.85
CA SER A 78 -5.78 21.82 -32.90
C SER A 78 -5.94 22.43 -31.51
N VAL A 79 -5.60 23.72 -31.41
CA VAL A 79 -5.78 24.52 -30.19
C VAL A 79 -6.50 25.81 -30.57
N THR A 80 -7.62 26.08 -29.93
CA THR A 80 -8.32 27.37 -30.05
C THR A 80 -8.52 28.02 -28.68
N VAL A 81 -8.57 29.34 -28.67
CA VAL A 81 -8.91 30.17 -27.50
C VAL A 81 -10.07 31.05 -27.92
N ASN A 82 -11.21 30.93 -27.25
CA ASN A 82 -12.44 31.65 -27.58
C ASN A 82 -12.85 31.48 -29.06
N GLY A 83 -12.63 30.27 -29.62
CA GLY A 83 -12.88 29.94 -31.03
C GLY A 83 -11.82 30.43 -32.03
N GLU A 84 -10.79 31.15 -31.60
CA GLU A 84 -9.68 31.57 -32.47
C GLU A 84 -8.50 30.61 -32.38
N ILE A 85 -8.03 30.12 -33.53
CA ILE A 85 -6.85 29.23 -33.61
C ILE A 85 -5.61 29.93 -33.04
N GLN A 86 -4.92 29.24 -32.14
CA GLN A 86 -3.66 29.71 -31.57
C GLN A 86 -2.46 28.99 -32.16
N LYS A 87 -1.30 29.65 -32.10
CA LYS A 87 -0.02 28.98 -32.32
C LYS A 87 0.37 28.25 -31.04
N TYR A 88 0.98 27.08 -31.17
CA TYR A 88 1.49 26.34 -30.04
C TYR A 88 2.81 25.65 -30.39
N ASP A 89 3.58 25.36 -29.34
CA ASP A 89 4.71 24.45 -29.38
C ASP A 89 4.39 23.24 -28.48
N TYR A 90 4.84 22.06 -28.89
CA TYR A 90 4.52 20.81 -28.19
C TYR A 90 5.65 19.81 -28.34
N ASP A 91 6.23 19.42 -27.20
CA ASP A 91 7.40 18.53 -27.14
C ASP A 91 7.03 17.07 -26.83
N GLY A 92 5.74 16.74 -26.78
CA GLY A 92 5.23 15.43 -26.39
C GLY A 92 4.96 15.28 -24.88
N GLN A 93 5.23 16.32 -24.06
CA GLN A 93 4.97 16.34 -22.62
C GLN A 93 4.26 17.62 -22.15
N ALA A 94 4.61 18.76 -22.73
CA ALA A 94 4.05 20.06 -22.37
C ALA A 94 3.55 20.80 -23.61
N LEU A 95 2.30 21.25 -23.57
CA LEU A 95 1.67 22.05 -24.61
C LEU A 95 1.79 23.54 -24.27
N GLN A 96 2.60 24.28 -25.02
CA GLN A 96 2.82 25.71 -24.85
C GLN A 96 2.00 26.51 -25.87
N ILE A 97 0.91 27.13 -25.41
CA ILE A 97 -0.03 27.90 -26.23
C ILE A 97 0.38 29.36 -26.24
N GLN A 98 0.72 29.91 -27.42
CA GLN A 98 0.99 31.34 -27.60
C GLN A 98 -0.32 32.08 -27.78
N LEU A 99 -0.70 32.90 -26.79
CA LEU A 99 -1.94 33.65 -26.80
C LEU A 99 -1.84 34.87 -27.74
N ALA A 100 -2.76 34.95 -28.71
CA ALA A 100 -2.89 36.11 -29.60
C ALA A 100 -3.24 37.39 -28.84
N GLN A 101 -3.95 37.26 -27.72
CA GLN A 101 -4.24 38.34 -26.78
C GLN A 101 -3.75 37.94 -25.39
N GLN A 102 -2.99 38.83 -24.76
CA GLN A 102 -2.57 38.64 -23.38
C GLN A 102 -3.78 38.49 -22.45
N THR A 103 -3.61 37.65 -21.43
CA THR A 103 -4.65 37.48 -20.40
C THR A 103 -4.99 38.81 -19.72
N GLN A 104 -6.27 38.97 -19.39
CA GLN A 104 -6.76 39.99 -18.48
C GLN A 104 -7.36 39.31 -17.26
N ARG A 105 -6.99 39.77 -16.07
CA ARG A 105 -7.44 39.23 -14.81
C ARG A 105 -8.96 39.27 -14.73
N GLY A 106 -9.57 38.12 -14.44
CA GLY A 106 -11.01 37.98 -14.32
C GLY A 106 -11.78 37.86 -15.65
N SER A 107 -11.11 37.95 -16.79
CA SER A 107 -11.72 37.73 -18.12
C SER A 107 -11.52 36.27 -18.53
N ASP A 108 -12.60 35.51 -18.53
CA ASP A 108 -12.55 34.07 -18.84
C ASP A 108 -12.03 33.79 -20.25
N LEU A 109 -11.29 32.69 -20.36
CA LEU A 109 -10.79 32.12 -21.60
C LEU A 109 -11.33 30.70 -21.73
N GLU A 110 -11.89 30.39 -22.89
CA GLU A 110 -12.24 29.02 -23.26
C GLU A 110 -11.10 28.44 -24.11
N LEU A 111 -10.34 27.51 -23.53
CA LEU A 111 -9.31 26.76 -24.24
C LEU A 111 -9.95 25.48 -24.79
N GLN A 112 -9.97 25.30 -26.10
CA GLN A 112 -10.46 24.07 -26.73
C GLN A 112 -9.32 23.38 -27.45
N ILE A 113 -9.00 22.16 -27.03
CA ILE A 113 -7.91 21.36 -27.57
C ILE A 113 -8.48 20.06 -28.13
N THR A 114 -8.32 19.86 -29.43
CA THR A 114 -8.66 18.60 -30.10
C THR A 114 -7.44 17.73 -30.15
N TYR A 115 -7.58 16.47 -29.74
CA TYR A 115 -6.46 15.56 -29.60
C TYR A 115 -6.88 14.10 -29.81
N GLN A 116 -5.86 13.25 -29.95
CA GLN A 116 -6.03 11.80 -29.98
C GLN A 116 -4.99 11.12 -29.09
N ILE A 117 -5.43 10.04 -28.45
CA ILE A 117 -4.59 9.10 -27.71
C ILE A 117 -4.48 7.83 -28.54
N ASN A 118 -3.28 7.29 -28.70
CA ASN A 118 -3.04 6.06 -29.44
C ASN A 118 -2.20 5.10 -28.60
N GLN A 119 -2.78 3.97 -28.20
CA GLN A 119 -2.11 2.93 -27.41
C GLN A 119 -1.39 3.50 -26.17
N PRO A 120 -2.13 4.21 -25.29
CA PRO A 120 -1.55 4.87 -24.13
C PRO A 120 -0.80 3.90 -23.23
N ARG A 121 0.29 4.39 -22.63
CA ARG A 121 1.09 3.61 -21.68
C ARG A 121 0.65 3.81 -20.23
N ARG A 122 -0.06 4.91 -19.94
CA ARG A 122 -0.56 5.38 -18.63
C ARG A 122 -1.83 6.19 -18.84
N GLY A 123 -2.51 6.58 -17.77
CA GLY A 123 -3.72 7.42 -17.82
C GLY A 123 -4.98 6.66 -18.22
N MET A 124 -4.97 5.96 -19.36
CA MET A 124 -6.08 5.16 -19.87
C MET A 124 -5.61 3.75 -20.23
N TYR A 125 -6.36 2.74 -19.83
CA TYR A 125 -5.99 1.33 -19.93
C TYR A 125 -7.05 0.57 -20.70
N PHE A 126 -6.63 -0.17 -21.72
CA PHE A 126 -7.50 -0.98 -22.58
C PHE A 126 -7.30 -2.46 -22.28
N ILE A 127 -8.34 -3.08 -21.75
CA ILE A 127 -8.38 -4.49 -21.40
C ILE A 127 -9.20 -5.23 -22.45
N ALA A 128 -8.65 -6.32 -22.99
CA ALA A 128 -9.31 -7.15 -23.98
C ALA A 128 -8.86 -8.62 -23.89
N PRO A 129 -9.70 -9.57 -24.36
CA PRO A 129 -9.29 -10.94 -24.60
C PRO A 129 -8.02 -11.05 -25.45
N THR A 130 -7.21 -12.06 -25.17
CA THR A 130 -6.04 -12.43 -25.98
C THR A 130 -6.09 -13.93 -26.30
N GLU A 131 -5.22 -14.41 -27.20
CA GLU A 131 -5.09 -15.86 -27.47
C GLU A 131 -4.83 -16.66 -26.18
N HIS A 132 -4.05 -16.09 -25.26
CA HIS A 132 -3.69 -16.74 -24.01
C HIS A 132 -4.73 -16.55 -22.89
N TYR A 133 -5.51 -15.48 -22.94
CA TYR A 133 -6.54 -15.16 -21.94
C TYR A 133 -7.86 -14.82 -22.66
N PRO A 134 -8.55 -15.83 -23.23
CA PRO A 134 -9.75 -15.60 -24.04
C PRO A 134 -10.97 -15.15 -23.23
N ASP A 135 -10.99 -15.48 -21.93
CA ASP A 135 -12.11 -15.15 -21.02
C ASP A 135 -11.95 -13.78 -20.34
N LYS A 136 -10.88 -13.04 -20.64
CA LYS A 136 -10.65 -11.71 -20.07
C LYS A 136 -11.74 -10.75 -20.55
N PRO A 137 -12.30 -9.89 -19.68
CA PRO A 137 -13.31 -8.93 -20.12
C PRO A 137 -12.74 -7.92 -21.12
N THR A 138 -13.64 -7.30 -21.89
CA THR A 138 -13.32 -6.06 -22.60
C THR A 138 -13.71 -4.87 -21.73
N GLN A 139 -12.73 -4.09 -21.29
CA GLN A 139 -12.92 -2.93 -20.43
C GLN A 139 -11.97 -1.79 -20.83
N VAL A 140 -12.37 -0.55 -20.54
CA VAL A 140 -11.47 0.61 -20.53
C VAL A 140 -11.62 1.29 -19.19
N TRP A 141 -10.52 1.59 -18.52
CA TRP A 141 -10.55 2.33 -17.27
C TRP A 141 -9.38 3.30 -17.20
N THR A 142 -9.47 4.27 -16.30
CA THR A 142 -8.51 5.37 -16.23
C THR A 142 -7.89 5.47 -14.85
N GLN A 143 -6.65 5.97 -14.78
CA GLN A 143 -5.95 6.28 -13.54
C GLN A 143 -5.34 7.66 -13.67
N GLY A 144 -5.73 8.59 -12.80
CA GLY A 144 -5.23 9.97 -12.81
C GLY A 144 -4.14 10.25 -11.78
N GLU A 145 -4.09 9.50 -10.68
CA GLU A 145 -3.11 9.72 -9.61
C GLU A 145 -1.77 9.01 -9.90
N ASP A 146 -0.62 9.63 -9.62
CA ASP A 146 -0.40 10.98 -9.07
C ASP A 146 -0.55 12.07 -10.13
N GLU A 147 0.06 11.89 -11.29
CA GLU A 147 0.09 12.89 -12.35
C GLU A 147 -0.15 12.21 -13.71
N ASP A 148 -1.16 11.34 -13.77
CA ASP A 148 -1.45 10.50 -14.93
C ASP A 148 -2.58 11.04 -15.81
N SER A 149 -3.33 12.05 -15.35
CA SER A 149 -4.39 12.70 -16.14
C SER A 149 -3.84 13.30 -17.43
N ARG A 150 -2.59 13.79 -17.39
CA ARG A 150 -1.87 14.31 -18.57
C ARG A 150 -1.66 13.29 -19.69
N PHE A 151 -1.75 11.97 -19.43
CA PHE A 151 -1.70 10.92 -20.46
C PHE A 151 -3.06 10.64 -21.10
N TRP A 152 -4.14 11.15 -20.52
CA TRP A 152 -5.47 11.09 -21.09
C TRP A 152 -5.84 12.43 -21.74
N PHE A 153 -5.80 13.55 -21.02
CA PHE A 153 -6.26 14.84 -21.56
C PHE A 153 -5.32 15.99 -21.17
N PRO A 154 -5.22 17.03 -22.01
CA PRO A 154 -4.38 18.19 -21.70
C PRO A 154 -4.98 18.96 -20.52
N CYS A 155 -4.20 19.17 -19.46
CA CYS A 155 -4.68 19.83 -18.24
C CYS A 155 -3.57 20.46 -17.41
N PHE A 156 -3.93 21.15 -16.32
CA PHE A 156 -2.99 21.55 -15.27
C PHE A 156 -2.93 20.43 -14.24
N ASP A 157 -2.00 19.50 -14.40
CA ASP A 157 -2.07 18.20 -13.75
C ASP A 157 -1.37 18.21 -12.38
N TYR A 158 -2.03 18.88 -11.43
CA TYR A 158 -1.54 19.12 -10.08
C TYR A 158 -2.72 19.24 -9.09
N PRO A 159 -2.63 18.65 -7.87
CA PRO A 159 -3.80 18.47 -7.00
C PRO A 159 -4.39 19.79 -6.50
N GLY A 160 -3.59 20.85 -6.42
CA GLY A 160 -4.04 22.17 -5.99
C GLY A 160 -4.98 22.92 -6.95
N GLN A 161 -5.24 22.38 -8.15
CA GLN A 161 -6.08 23.01 -9.16
C GLN A 161 -7.47 22.33 -9.22
N LEU A 162 -8.40 22.83 -8.40
CA LEU A 162 -9.78 22.31 -8.37
C LEU A 162 -10.59 22.86 -9.55
N THR A 163 -11.54 22.07 -10.06
CA THR A 163 -12.46 22.45 -11.15
C THR A 163 -13.76 21.66 -11.05
N THR A 164 -14.84 22.17 -11.65
CA THR A 164 -15.99 21.30 -12.01
C THR A 164 -15.68 20.52 -13.29
N SER A 165 -16.38 19.43 -13.57
CA SER A 165 -16.14 18.65 -14.78
C SER A 165 -17.38 18.01 -15.38
N GLU A 166 -17.33 17.79 -16.69
CA GLU A 166 -18.30 17.02 -17.44
C GLU A 166 -17.58 16.08 -18.41
N ILE A 167 -18.06 14.83 -18.49
CA ILE A 167 -17.53 13.82 -19.42
C ILE A 167 -18.69 13.33 -20.28
N ARG A 168 -18.64 13.67 -21.56
CA ARG A 168 -19.47 13.10 -22.62
C ARG A 168 -18.64 12.07 -23.37
N VAL A 169 -19.09 10.83 -23.40
CA VAL A 169 -18.32 9.73 -23.98
C VAL A 169 -19.19 8.85 -24.86
N LYS A 170 -18.73 8.61 -26.08
CA LYS A 170 -19.30 7.67 -27.04
C LYS A 170 -18.56 6.34 -26.96
N VAL A 171 -19.32 5.28 -26.72
CA VAL A 171 -18.84 3.88 -26.61
C VAL A 171 -19.72 2.95 -27.45
N PRO A 172 -19.28 1.73 -27.81
CA PRO A 172 -20.15 0.79 -28.52
C PRO A 172 -21.39 0.44 -27.68
N ALA A 173 -22.54 0.21 -28.33
CA ALA A 173 -23.84 0.15 -27.65
C ALA A 173 -23.98 -0.94 -26.56
N ALA A 174 -23.15 -1.99 -26.61
CA ALA A 174 -23.13 -3.06 -25.62
C ALA A 174 -22.44 -2.68 -24.30
N PHE A 175 -21.73 -1.54 -24.24
CA PHE A 175 -20.97 -1.12 -23.07
C PHE A 175 -21.70 -0.05 -22.25
N THR A 176 -21.42 -0.07 -20.95
CA THR A 176 -21.80 0.97 -20.00
C THR A 176 -20.59 1.82 -19.68
N ALA A 177 -20.75 3.15 -19.68
CA ALA A 177 -19.71 4.09 -19.26
C ALA A 177 -20.12 4.75 -17.94
N ILE A 178 -19.27 4.63 -16.91
CA ILE A 178 -19.45 5.19 -15.57
C ILE A 178 -18.36 6.23 -15.34
N SER A 179 -18.74 7.38 -14.80
CA SER A 179 -17.83 8.50 -14.48
C SER A 179 -18.28 9.22 -13.21
N ASN A 180 -17.61 10.31 -12.84
CA ASN A 180 -17.91 11.12 -11.66
C ASN A 180 -19.28 11.83 -11.79
N GLY A 181 -19.86 12.20 -10.65
CA GLY A 181 -21.05 13.03 -10.57
C GLY A 181 -22.34 12.38 -11.06
N SER A 182 -23.31 13.19 -11.46
CA SER A 182 -24.64 12.71 -11.86
C SER A 182 -24.68 12.35 -13.35
N LEU A 183 -25.38 11.28 -13.71
CA LEU A 183 -25.68 10.96 -15.11
C LEU A 183 -26.75 11.93 -15.62
N ILE A 184 -26.35 12.84 -16.52
CA ILE A 184 -27.26 13.81 -17.14
C ILE A 184 -28.18 13.12 -18.14
N GLY A 185 -27.64 12.17 -18.92
CA GLY A 185 -28.44 11.42 -19.87
C GLY A 185 -27.63 10.43 -20.70
N THR A 186 -28.37 9.64 -21.46
CA THR A 186 -27.80 8.74 -22.47
C THR A 186 -28.50 8.93 -23.81
N GLU A 187 -27.73 8.87 -24.89
CA GLU A 187 -28.21 9.00 -26.27
C GLU A 187 -27.79 7.78 -27.09
N ALA A 188 -28.70 7.23 -27.90
CA ALA A 188 -28.36 6.21 -28.88
C ALA A 188 -27.76 6.87 -30.13
N ALA A 189 -26.62 6.39 -30.60
CA ALA A 189 -25.88 6.95 -31.72
C ALA A 189 -25.47 5.84 -32.71
N GLY A 190 -26.44 5.31 -33.47
CA GLY A 190 -26.22 4.16 -34.35
C GLY A 190 -25.89 2.90 -33.55
N ASP A 191 -24.75 2.27 -33.85
CA ASP A 191 -24.21 1.12 -33.12
C ASP A 191 -23.43 1.51 -31.85
N SER A 192 -23.50 2.80 -31.46
CA SER A 192 -22.88 3.36 -30.27
C SER A 192 -23.92 3.92 -29.31
N LYS A 193 -23.50 4.16 -28.08
CA LYS A 193 -24.25 4.86 -27.04
C LYS A 193 -23.37 5.95 -26.45
N ILE A 194 -23.97 7.11 -26.20
CA ILE A 194 -23.31 8.26 -25.60
C ILE A 194 -23.81 8.39 -24.17
N TYR A 195 -22.88 8.56 -23.23
CA TYR A 195 -23.15 8.86 -21.82
C TYR A 195 -22.65 10.27 -21.54
N HIS A 196 -23.43 11.05 -20.78
CA HIS A 196 -23.03 12.39 -20.36
C HIS A 196 -23.14 12.50 -18.84
N TRP A 197 -21.99 12.63 -18.19
CA TRP A 197 -21.83 12.75 -16.75
C TRP A 197 -21.42 14.17 -16.36
N SER A 198 -21.89 14.65 -15.21
CA SER A 198 -21.60 16.00 -14.69
C SER A 198 -21.27 15.98 -13.21
N GLN A 199 -20.06 16.42 -12.87
CA GLN A 199 -19.54 16.61 -11.53
C GLN A 199 -19.55 18.10 -11.18
N GLN A 200 -20.62 18.52 -10.49
CA GLN A 200 -20.85 19.93 -10.16
C GLN A 200 -20.03 20.43 -8.96
N GLN A 201 -19.63 19.53 -8.06
CA GLN A 201 -18.72 19.90 -6.98
C GLN A 201 -17.28 19.87 -7.48
N VAL A 202 -16.49 20.86 -7.09
CA VAL A 202 -15.11 20.97 -7.55
C VAL A 202 -14.26 19.80 -7.06
N HIS A 203 -13.36 19.32 -7.92
CA HIS A 203 -12.40 18.27 -7.64
C HIS A 203 -11.13 18.47 -8.51
N PRO A 204 -9.97 17.89 -8.15
CA PRO A 204 -8.75 17.96 -8.94
C PRO A 204 -8.80 17.01 -10.16
N THR A 205 -7.93 17.24 -11.14
CA THR A 205 -7.85 16.44 -12.38
C THR A 205 -7.58 14.96 -12.12
N TYR A 206 -6.71 14.64 -11.15
CA TYR A 206 -6.35 13.26 -10.81
C TYR A 206 -7.53 12.41 -10.29
N LEU A 207 -8.62 13.06 -9.86
CA LEU A 207 -9.84 12.40 -9.40
C LEU A 207 -10.93 12.28 -10.49
N MET A 208 -10.66 12.73 -11.72
CA MET A 208 -11.52 12.47 -12.87
C MET A 208 -11.35 11.01 -13.32
N THR A 209 -12.46 10.32 -13.57
CA THR A 209 -12.43 8.89 -13.92
C THR A 209 -13.44 8.52 -14.98
N LEU A 210 -13.12 7.47 -15.72
CA LEU A 210 -13.99 6.84 -16.69
C LEU A 210 -13.75 5.33 -16.68
N ALA A 211 -14.81 4.57 -16.46
CA ALA A 211 -14.81 3.12 -16.59
C ALA A 211 -15.87 2.69 -17.63
N VAL A 212 -15.44 1.94 -18.63
CA VAL A 212 -16.25 1.42 -19.73
C VAL A 212 -16.15 -0.10 -19.74
N GLY A 213 -17.28 -0.78 -19.72
CA GLY A 213 -17.30 -2.23 -19.63
C GLY A 213 -18.70 -2.81 -19.78
N GLN A 214 -18.77 -4.13 -19.91
CA GLN A 214 -20.02 -4.85 -19.71
C GLN A 214 -20.16 -5.09 -18.20
N PHE A 215 -20.98 -4.26 -17.56
CA PHE A 215 -21.19 -4.32 -16.12
C PHE A 215 -22.63 -4.68 -15.79
N VAL A 216 -22.80 -5.42 -14.70
CA VAL A 216 -24.06 -5.53 -13.97
C VAL A 216 -24.04 -4.52 -12.83
N GLU A 217 -25.16 -3.83 -12.65
CA GLU A 217 -25.37 -2.84 -11.61
C GLU A 217 -26.12 -3.46 -10.42
N LEU A 218 -25.55 -3.33 -9.23
CA LEU A 218 -26.23 -3.57 -7.96
C LEU A 218 -26.51 -2.20 -7.31
N GLN A 219 -27.70 -2.04 -6.74
CA GLN A 219 -28.16 -0.75 -6.20
C GLN A 219 -28.46 -0.85 -4.71
N ASP A 220 -27.95 0.12 -3.97
CA ASP A 220 -28.26 0.46 -2.59
C ASP A 220 -28.55 1.97 -2.49
N SER A 221 -28.84 2.44 -1.28
CA SER A 221 -28.97 3.88 -1.03
C SER A 221 -28.56 4.24 0.38
N TRP A 222 -28.09 5.48 0.55
CA TRP A 222 -27.84 6.09 1.84
C TRP A 222 -28.44 7.50 1.84
N ASN A 223 -29.35 7.79 2.77
CA ASN A 223 -30.05 9.09 2.86
C ASN A 223 -30.63 9.61 1.52
N GLY A 224 -31.18 8.69 0.71
CA GLY A 224 -31.75 9.00 -0.61
C GLY A 224 -30.74 9.19 -1.74
N LYS A 225 -29.44 9.15 -1.46
CA LYS A 225 -28.36 9.16 -2.46
C LYS A 225 -28.11 7.73 -2.98
N PRO A 226 -28.00 7.51 -4.30
CA PRO A 226 -27.67 6.20 -4.86
C PRO A 226 -26.28 5.73 -4.42
N VAL A 227 -26.20 4.44 -4.05
CA VAL A 227 -24.94 3.73 -3.79
C VAL A 227 -24.91 2.54 -4.75
N ASN A 228 -24.09 2.63 -5.80
CA ASN A 228 -24.13 1.67 -6.90
C ASN A 228 -22.83 0.87 -6.99
N TYR A 229 -22.93 -0.43 -7.29
CA TYR A 229 -21.79 -1.30 -7.51
C TYR A 229 -21.83 -1.85 -8.93
N TYR A 230 -20.73 -1.73 -9.65
CA TYR A 230 -20.59 -2.18 -11.03
C TYR A 230 -19.53 -3.27 -11.09
N VAL A 231 -19.95 -4.47 -11.47
CA VAL A 231 -19.07 -5.65 -11.57
C VAL A 231 -19.35 -6.41 -12.86
N GLU A 232 -18.46 -7.31 -13.23
CA GLU A 232 -18.69 -8.21 -14.37
C GLU A 232 -19.89 -9.12 -14.16
N PRO A 233 -20.62 -9.49 -15.23
CA PRO A 233 -21.71 -10.46 -15.16
C PRO A 233 -21.27 -11.77 -14.49
N GLY A 234 -22.08 -12.29 -13.56
CA GLY A 234 -21.77 -13.48 -12.79
C GLY A 234 -20.96 -13.24 -11.52
N LYS A 235 -20.61 -11.99 -11.20
CA LYS A 235 -19.91 -11.59 -9.97
C LYS A 235 -20.81 -10.93 -8.92
N GLU A 236 -22.12 -10.89 -9.13
CA GLU A 236 -23.08 -10.17 -8.29
C GLU A 236 -23.07 -10.66 -6.84
N ALA A 237 -23.00 -11.98 -6.64
CA ALA A 237 -22.93 -12.57 -5.29
C ALA A 237 -21.63 -12.20 -4.57
N ALA A 238 -20.50 -12.20 -5.29
CA ALA A 238 -19.21 -11.80 -4.74
C ALA A 238 -19.17 -10.30 -4.44
N ALA A 239 -19.76 -9.48 -5.30
CA ALA A 239 -19.89 -8.03 -5.09
C ALA A 239 -20.67 -7.72 -3.82
N LYS A 240 -21.82 -8.38 -3.65
CA LYS A 240 -22.64 -8.25 -2.44
C LYS A 240 -21.85 -8.64 -1.19
N LEU A 241 -21.18 -9.80 -1.20
CA LEU A 241 -20.38 -10.24 -0.06
C LEU A 241 -19.23 -9.29 0.28
N SER A 242 -18.70 -8.58 -0.73
CA SER A 242 -17.51 -7.74 -0.59
C SER A 242 -17.81 -6.29 -0.20
N MET A 243 -18.97 -5.75 -0.62
CA MET A 243 -19.23 -4.31 -0.57
C MET A 243 -20.58 -3.92 0.09
N ASP A 244 -21.42 -4.86 0.52
CA ASP A 244 -22.77 -4.56 1.05
C ASP A 244 -22.81 -3.66 2.30
N LYS A 245 -21.70 -3.55 3.02
CA LYS A 245 -21.57 -2.70 4.20
C LYS A 245 -21.40 -1.22 3.88
N THR A 246 -21.21 -0.86 2.61
CA THR A 246 -20.93 0.53 2.18
C THR A 246 -21.92 1.55 2.74
N PRO A 247 -23.27 1.37 2.70
CA PRO A 247 -24.19 2.35 3.27
C PRO A 247 -24.04 2.54 4.78
N ARG A 248 -23.63 1.49 5.51
CA ARG A 248 -23.34 1.58 6.95
C ARG A 248 -22.04 2.33 7.22
N MET A 249 -21.01 2.08 6.41
CA MET A 249 -19.76 2.84 6.46
C MET A 249 -19.99 4.33 6.15
N MET A 250 -20.84 4.64 5.16
CA MET A 250 -21.21 6.03 4.85
C MET A 250 -21.89 6.72 6.04
N ALA A 251 -22.81 6.01 6.73
CA ALA A 251 -23.45 6.53 7.94
C ALA A 251 -22.42 6.78 9.05
N PHE A 252 -21.57 5.79 9.31
CA PHE A 252 -20.55 5.86 10.34
C PHE A 252 -19.55 7.00 10.09
N PHE A 253 -18.98 7.11 8.88
CA PHE A 253 -18.03 8.17 8.57
C PHE A 253 -18.66 9.56 8.55
N SER A 254 -19.91 9.70 8.09
CA SER A 254 -20.62 11.00 8.18
C SER A 254 -20.76 11.47 9.63
N GLU A 255 -21.09 10.56 10.55
CA GLU A 255 -21.17 10.85 11.98
C GLU A 255 -19.78 11.09 12.61
N ALA A 256 -18.84 10.19 12.39
CA ALA A 256 -17.48 10.24 12.95
C ALA A 256 -16.71 11.49 12.49
N TYR A 257 -16.97 11.96 11.28
CA TYR A 257 -16.33 13.15 10.73
C TYR A 257 -17.14 14.44 10.94
N GLY A 258 -18.41 14.33 11.36
CA GLY A 258 -19.29 15.48 11.56
C GLY A 258 -19.57 16.26 10.27
N TYR A 259 -19.62 15.57 9.13
CA TYR A 259 -19.91 16.13 7.82
C TYR A 259 -20.59 15.06 6.95
N ASP A 260 -21.78 15.34 6.42
CA ASP A 260 -22.51 14.39 5.57
C ASP A 260 -21.83 14.19 4.20
N TYR A 261 -21.94 13.00 3.63
CA TYR A 261 -21.43 12.71 2.28
C TYR A 261 -21.88 13.76 1.24
N ALA A 262 -20.91 14.41 0.60
CA ALA A 262 -21.14 15.65 -0.14
C ALA A 262 -21.71 15.46 -1.56
N TYR A 263 -21.51 14.30 -2.18
CA TYR A 263 -21.75 14.09 -3.61
C TYR A 263 -23.12 13.46 -3.89
N ASP A 264 -23.60 13.58 -5.13
CA ASP A 264 -24.96 13.16 -5.52
C ASP A 264 -25.17 11.65 -5.49
N LYS A 265 -24.10 10.89 -5.75
CA LYS A 265 -24.06 9.42 -5.73
C LYS A 265 -22.73 8.96 -5.14
N TYR A 266 -22.65 7.69 -4.76
CA TYR A 266 -21.39 6.98 -4.61
C TYR A 266 -21.42 5.72 -5.47
N ALA A 267 -20.40 5.50 -6.29
CA ALA A 267 -20.28 4.29 -7.10
C ALA A 267 -18.96 3.57 -6.82
N GLN A 268 -18.98 2.25 -6.85
CA GLN A 268 -17.79 1.40 -6.83
C GLN A 268 -17.77 0.54 -8.10
N VAL A 269 -16.69 0.58 -8.86
CA VAL A 269 -16.55 -0.14 -10.12
C VAL A 269 -15.36 -1.10 -10.01
N CYS A 270 -15.62 -2.40 -9.98
CA CYS A 270 -14.56 -3.41 -9.99
C CYS A 270 -14.10 -3.65 -11.43
N VAL A 271 -12.83 -3.37 -11.71
CA VAL A 271 -12.22 -3.51 -13.03
C VAL A 271 -11.08 -4.52 -13.01
N SER A 272 -10.90 -5.19 -14.15
CA SER A 272 -9.87 -6.22 -14.32
C SER A 272 -8.51 -5.61 -14.64
N ASP A 273 -7.45 -6.30 -14.21
CA ASP A 273 -6.05 -5.87 -14.32
C ASP A 273 -5.77 -4.48 -13.72
N TYR A 274 -6.58 -4.06 -12.74
CA TYR A 274 -6.33 -2.82 -12.02
C TYR A 274 -4.99 -2.88 -11.28
N ILE A 275 -4.15 -1.86 -11.47
CA ILE A 275 -2.75 -1.86 -11.00
C ILE A 275 -2.59 -1.39 -9.54
N PHE A 276 -3.69 -1.01 -8.88
CA PHE A 276 -3.78 -0.63 -7.47
C PHE A 276 -4.83 -1.48 -6.74
N GLY A 277 -4.98 -1.28 -5.42
CA GLY A 277 -6.10 -1.86 -4.66
C GLY A 277 -7.41 -1.19 -5.04
N GLY A 278 -7.45 0.12 -4.87
CA GLY A 278 -8.52 1.00 -5.33
C GLY A 278 -7.97 2.37 -5.72
N MET A 279 -8.88 3.26 -6.11
CA MET A 279 -8.61 4.68 -6.33
C MET A 279 -9.86 5.48 -5.99
N GLU A 280 -9.68 6.54 -5.24
CA GLU A 280 -10.74 7.29 -4.58
C GLU A 280 -11.49 8.27 -5.49
N ASN A 281 -11.51 8.07 -6.81
CA ASN A 281 -12.05 9.06 -7.75
C ASN A 281 -13.43 9.58 -7.30
N THR A 282 -13.60 10.90 -7.31
CA THR A 282 -14.75 11.59 -6.68
C THR A 282 -16.09 10.97 -7.08
N SER A 283 -16.87 10.48 -6.11
CA SER A 283 -18.18 9.82 -6.30
C SER A 283 -18.19 8.50 -7.11
N THR A 284 -17.02 7.99 -7.54
CA THR A 284 -16.86 6.79 -8.37
C THR A 284 -15.53 6.11 -8.08
N THR A 285 -15.43 5.35 -7.00
CA THR A 285 -14.23 4.57 -6.69
C THR A 285 -14.02 3.46 -7.72
N LEU A 286 -12.79 3.34 -8.25
CA LEU A 286 -12.37 2.14 -8.99
C LEU A 286 -11.73 1.14 -8.02
N LEU A 287 -12.05 -0.15 -8.17
CA LEU A 287 -11.53 -1.23 -7.34
C LEU A 287 -10.95 -2.34 -8.22
N THR A 288 -9.95 -3.05 -7.72
CA THR A 288 -9.50 -4.29 -8.35
C THR A 288 -10.58 -5.38 -8.28
N ASP A 289 -10.80 -6.13 -9.36
CA ASP A 289 -11.65 -7.33 -9.37
C ASP A 289 -11.20 -8.41 -8.34
N ARG A 290 -9.94 -8.36 -7.91
CA ARG A 290 -9.37 -9.25 -6.91
C ARG A 290 -9.96 -9.06 -5.51
N CYS A 291 -10.64 -7.95 -5.24
CA CYS A 291 -11.32 -7.73 -3.97
C CYS A 291 -12.62 -8.52 -3.85
N LEU A 292 -13.16 -9.05 -4.96
CA LEU A 292 -14.42 -9.80 -4.99
C LEU A 292 -14.26 -11.17 -4.35
N LEU A 293 -14.78 -11.33 -3.14
CA LEU A 293 -14.68 -12.53 -2.32
C LEU A 293 -15.74 -13.57 -2.68
N ASP A 294 -15.34 -14.84 -2.59
CA ASP A 294 -16.30 -15.93 -2.39
C ASP A 294 -16.49 -16.22 -0.88
N GLU A 295 -17.46 -17.08 -0.55
CA GLU A 295 -17.80 -17.40 0.85
C GLU A 295 -16.61 -17.93 1.65
N LYS A 296 -15.72 -18.69 0.99
CA LYS A 296 -14.57 -19.31 1.65
C LYS A 296 -13.46 -18.30 1.91
N ALA A 297 -13.24 -17.36 0.99
CA ALA A 297 -12.29 -16.26 1.15
C ALA A 297 -12.75 -15.27 2.23
N ALA A 298 -14.06 -15.06 2.40
CA ALA A 298 -14.62 -14.12 3.39
C ALA A 298 -14.41 -14.55 4.85
N ILE A 299 -14.07 -15.82 5.13
CA ILE A 299 -13.88 -16.33 6.50
C ILE A 299 -12.76 -15.58 7.26
N ASP A 300 -11.66 -15.27 6.58
CA ASP A 300 -10.48 -14.68 7.21
C ASP A 300 -9.84 -13.53 6.41
N ASN A 301 -10.57 -12.99 5.42
CA ASN A 301 -10.15 -11.81 4.66
C ASN A 301 -10.81 -10.52 5.18
N LEU A 302 -10.03 -9.73 5.92
CA LEU A 302 -10.42 -8.36 6.30
C LEU A 302 -10.00 -7.31 5.25
N SER A 303 -9.05 -7.64 4.36
CA SER A 303 -8.45 -6.69 3.42
C SER A 303 -9.43 -6.11 2.40
N THR A 304 -10.45 -6.87 1.96
CA THR A 304 -11.49 -6.32 1.08
C THR A 304 -12.34 -5.28 1.81
N GLU A 305 -12.76 -5.57 3.04
CA GLU A 305 -13.60 -4.66 3.81
C GLU A 305 -12.83 -3.38 4.21
N THR A 306 -11.56 -3.51 4.58
CA THR A 306 -10.73 -2.34 4.88
C THR A 306 -10.41 -1.53 3.63
N LEU A 307 -10.19 -2.17 2.47
CA LEU A 307 -10.08 -1.45 1.20
C LEU A 307 -11.33 -0.62 0.90
N VAL A 308 -12.54 -1.21 1.01
CA VAL A 308 -13.79 -0.46 0.79
C VAL A 308 -13.92 0.71 1.76
N ALA A 309 -13.55 0.52 3.04
CA ALA A 309 -13.56 1.59 4.04
C ALA A 309 -12.54 2.70 3.71
N HIS A 310 -11.34 2.33 3.26
CA HIS A 310 -10.26 3.24 2.86
C HIS A 310 -10.70 4.15 1.72
N GLU A 311 -11.14 3.55 0.62
CA GLU A 311 -11.56 4.29 -0.58
C GLU A 311 -12.79 5.17 -0.33
N LEU A 312 -13.70 4.74 0.54
CA LEU A 312 -14.84 5.55 0.94
C LEU A 312 -14.42 6.73 1.82
N ALA A 313 -13.48 6.54 2.75
CA ALA A 313 -13.03 7.62 3.64
C ALA A 313 -12.41 8.80 2.88
N HIS A 314 -11.80 8.52 1.73
CA HIS A 314 -11.25 9.55 0.85
C HIS A 314 -12.28 10.56 0.33
N GLN A 315 -13.56 10.17 0.26
CA GLN A 315 -14.65 11.06 -0.12
C GLN A 315 -14.78 12.28 0.83
N TRP A 316 -14.20 12.21 2.03
CA TRP A 316 -14.01 13.36 2.93
C TRP A 316 -12.57 13.88 2.92
N PHE A 317 -11.58 12.98 2.87
CA PHE A 317 -10.15 13.31 2.93
C PHE A 317 -9.42 12.96 1.63
N GLY A 318 -9.17 13.94 0.79
CA GLY A 318 -8.66 13.73 -0.57
C GLY A 318 -9.58 14.34 -1.61
N ASP A 319 -10.90 14.15 -1.46
CA ASP A 319 -11.90 14.60 -2.44
C ASP A 319 -12.63 15.88 -2.02
N LEU A 320 -13.08 15.92 -0.75
CA LEU A 320 -13.78 17.08 -0.19
C LEU A 320 -12.76 18.11 0.32
N ALA A 321 -11.80 17.66 1.13
CA ALA A 321 -10.63 18.44 1.53
C ALA A 321 -9.41 17.92 0.74
N VAL A 322 -9.05 18.63 -0.33
CA VAL A 322 -8.07 18.17 -1.32
C VAL A 322 -6.67 18.63 -0.92
N ILE A 323 -5.65 17.79 -1.02
CA ILE A 323 -4.28 18.23 -0.70
C ILE A 323 -3.81 19.30 -1.69
N LYS A 324 -3.13 20.34 -1.18
CA LYS A 324 -2.63 21.42 -2.04
C LYS A 324 -1.42 21.00 -2.86
N HIS A 325 -0.56 20.14 -2.32
CA HIS A 325 0.68 19.62 -2.93
C HIS A 325 0.90 18.17 -2.44
N TRP A 326 1.53 17.32 -3.26
CA TRP A 326 1.82 15.91 -2.94
C TRP A 326 2.60 15.70 -1.62
N SER A 327 3.40 16.67 -1.22
CA SER A 327 4.09 16.67 0.09
C SER A 327 3.13 16.61 1.30
N HIS A 328 1.84 16.86 1.09
CA HIS A 328 0.79 16.78 2.12
C HIS A 328 -0.08 15.53 2.00
N ALA A 329 0.27 14.56 1.13
CA ALA A 329 -0.53 13.36 0.87
C ALA A 329 -0.89 12.56 2.13
N TRP A 330 -0.05 12.59 3.17
CA TRP A 330 -0.37 11.96 4.46
C TRP A 330 -1.70 12.45 5.09
N VAL A 331 -2.17 13.67 4.76
CA VAL A 331 -3.46 14.17 5.26
C VAL A 331 -4.61 13.32 4.72
N LYS A 332 -4.54 12.89 3.45
CA LYS A 332 -5.53 12.00 2.83
C LYS A 332 -5.27 10.54 3.17
N GLU A 333 -4.07 10.03 2.86
CA GLU A 333 -3.73 8.61 3.03
C GLU A 333 -3.72 8.17 4.48
N GLY A 334 -3.13 8.99 5.36
CA GLY A 334 -3.06 8.68 6.78
C GLY A 334 -4.45 8.65 7.41
N MET A 335 -5.40 9.46 6.93
CA MET A 335 -6.77 9.42 7.43
C MET A 335 -7.54 8.24 6.85
N ALA A 336 -7.39 7.94 5.56
CA ALA A 336 -8.03 6.78 4.95
C ALA A 336 -7.58 5.46 5.62
N SER A 337 -6.27 5.30 5.85
CA SER A 337 -5.75 4.19 6.65
C SER A 337 -6.22 4.21 8.11
N TYR A 338 -6.40 5.38 8.71
CA TYR A 338 -6.98 5.46 10.06
C TYR A 338 -8.49 5.14 10.09
N ALA A 339 -9.21 5.43 9.02
CA ALA A 339 -10.63 5.13 8.87
C ALA A 339 -10.88 3.61 8.90
N GLU A 340 -9.93 2.81 8.40
CA GLU A 340 -9.95 1.36 8.54
C GLU A 340 -9.92 0.94 10.02
N VAL A 341 -9.04 1.56 10.82
CA VAL A 341 -8.99 1.32 12.28
C VAL A 341 -10.30 1.72 12.94
N LEU A 342 -10.85 2.90 12.60
CA LEU A 342 -12.12 3.38 13.14
C LEU A 342 -13.28 2.44 12.79
N TRP A 343 -13.36 2.00 11.53
CA TRP A 343 -14.39 1.08 11.06
C TRP A 343 -14.31 -0.28 11.74
N LEU A 344 -13.12 -0.89 11.79
CA LEU A 344 -12.94 -2.19 12.45
C LEU A 344 -13.22 -2.12 13.95
N THR A 345 -12.86 -1.00 14.60
CA THR A 345 -13.21 -0.74 16.00
C THR A 345 -14.73 -0.70 16.19
N HIS A 346 -15.44 0.01 15.30
CA HIS A 346 -16.89 0.14 15.34
C HIS A 346 -17.62 -1.19 15.07
N GLU A 347 -17.24 -1.90 14.00
CA GLU A 347 -17.95 -3.08 13.50
C GLU A 347 -17.60 -4.35 14.30
N TYR A 348 -16.35 -4.49 14.75
CA TYR A 348 -15.83 -5.72 15.35
C TYR A 348 -15.25 -5.57 16.76
N GLY A 349 -15.18 -4.33 17.27
CA GLY A 349 -14.76 -4.03 18.64
C GLY A 349 -13.29 -3.62 18.78
N GLU A 350 -12.99 -3.06 19.96
CA GLU A 350 -11.69 -2.45 20.31
C GLU A 350 -10.50 -3.37 20.12
N ASP A 351 -10.61 -4.67 20.47
CA ASP A 351 -9.50 -5.61 20.35
C ASP A 351 -9.03 -5.79 18.89
N LEU A 352 -9.97 -5.85 17.92
CA LEU A 352 -9.62 -5.96 16.51
C LEU A 352 -9.03 -4.65 15.99
N GLY A 353 -9.63 -3.51 16.34
CA GLY A 353 -9.13 -2.18 15.96
C GLY A 353 -7.71 -1.93 16.45
N ALA A 354 -7.43 -2.24 17.71
CA ALA A 354 -6.10 -2.10 18.31
C ALA A 354 -5.07 -3.04 17.64
N TYR A 355 -5.46 -4.28 17.34
CA TYR A 355 -4.57 -5.22 16.65
C TYR A 355 -4.30 -4.82 15.20
N TYR A 356 -5.30 -4.26 14.52
CA TYR A 356 -5.13 -3.71 13.17
C TYR A 356 -4.14 -2.53 13.18
N LEU A 357 -4.30 -1.58 14.11
CA LEU A 357 -3.38 -0.47 14.30
C LEU A 357 -1.95 -0.93 14.64
N LEU A 358 -1.79 -2.00 15.42
CA LEU A 358 -0.47 -2.61 15.66
C LEU A 358 0.13 -3.15 14.35
N GLY A 359 -0.69 -3.72 13.46
CA GLY A 359 -0.28 -4.13 12.11
C GLY A 359 0.25 -2.96 11.29
N GLN A 360 -0.51 -1.86 11.24
CA GLN A 360 -0.12 -0.61 10.59
C GLN A 360 1.22 -0.10 11.13
N ALA A 361 1.35 0.00 12.45
CA ALA A 361 2.61 0.40 13.09
C ALA A 361 3.78 -0.49 12.64
N ARG A 362 3.59 -1.82 12.59
CA ARG A 362 4.64 -2.78 12.18
C ARG A 362 5.03 -2.65 10.72
N GLU A 363 4.10 -2.34 9.82
CA GLU A 363 4.39 -2.11 8.39
C GLU A 363 5.29 -0.89 8.20
N TYR A 364 4.95 0.24 8.83
CA TYR A 364 5.85 1.41 8.87
C TYR A 364 7.21 1.07 9.50
N LEU A 365 7.22 0.41 10.67
CA LEU A 365 8.46 0.09 11.38
C LEU A 365 9.41 -0.77 10.52
N SER A 366 8.86 -1.70 9.72
CA SER A 366 9.64 -2.52 8.80
C SER A 366 10.23 -1.70 7.66
N GLU A 367 9.46 -0.78 7.06
CA GLU A 367 9.99 0.09 5.99
C GLU A 367 11.06 1.05 6.52
N ASP A 368 10.82 1.66 7.69
CA ASP A 368 11.75 2.57 8.37
C ASP A 368 13.10 1.89 8.64
N SER A 369 13.11 0.63 9.09
CA SER A 369 14.33 -0.13 9.38
C SER A 369 15.03 -0.66 8.14
N ASP A 370 14.28 -1.22 7.18
CA ASP A 370 14.85 -2.05 6.11
C ASP A 370 15.10 -1.28 4.81
N ARG A 371 14.28 -0.24 4.56
CA ARG A 371 14.26 0.47 3.27
C ARG A 371 14.78 1.90 3.38
N TYR A 372 14.18 2.77 4.18
CA TYR A 372 14.66 4.13 4.46
C TYR A 372 13.81 4.79 5.54
N ARG A 373 14.37 5.82 6.18
CA ARG A 373 13.64 6.71 7.09
C ARG A 373 13.48 8.09 6.45
N ARG A 374 12.27 8.66 6.48
CA ARG A 374 12.01 10.04 6.04
C ARG A 374 10.94 10.75 6.89
N PRO A 375 10.86 12.10 6.84
CA PRO A 375 9.68 12.83 7.33
C PRO A 375 8.42 12.45 6.55
N LEU A 376 7.24 12.58 7.18
CA LEU A 376 5.95 12.43 6.48
C LEU A 376 5.78 13.48 5.40
N VAL A 377 6.10 14.73 5.75
CA VAL A 377 6.02 15.88 4.85
C VAL A 377 7.40 16.15 4.27
N THR A 378 7.58 15.81 3.00
CA THR A 378 8.78 16.18 2.22
C THR A 378 8.36 16.60 0.83
N ASN A 379 9.07 17.59 0.28
CA ASN A 379 8.90 18.03 -1.10
C ASN A 379 10.08 17.63 -1.99
N VAL A 380 10.99 16.78 -1.49
CA VAL A 380 12.17 16.32 -2.25
C VAL A 380 11.94 14.88 -2.69
N TYR A 381 11.71 14.70 -3.98
CA TYR A 381 11.47 13.39 -4.63
C TYR A 381 11.82 13.50 -6.13
N ARG A 382 11.72 12.39 -6.88
CA ARG A 382 11.83 12.42 -8.35
C ARG A 382 10.47 12.52 -9.03
N GLU A 383 9.54 11.71 -8.55
CA GLU A 383 8.14 11.60 -8.99
C GLU A 383 7.27 11.50 -7.74
N ALA A 384 6.06 12.07 -7.75
CA ALA A 384 5.24 12.14 -6.54
C ALA A 384 4.76 10.76 -6.07
N ILE A 385 4.63 9.79 -6.99
CA ILE A 385 4.39 8.37 -6.67
C ILE A 385 5.42 7.77 -5.70
N GLU A 386 6.65 8.32 -5.61
CA GLU A 386 7.65 7.86 -4.64
C GLU A 386 7.27 8.15 -3.18
N LEU A 387 6.31 9.07 -2.93
CA LEU A 387 5.81 9.38 -1.59
C LEU A 387 4.77 8.37 -1.07
N TYR A 388 4.22 7.53 -1.95
CA TYR A 388 3.18 6.55 -1.62
C TYR A 388 3.81 5.29 -1.05
N ASP A 389 4.17 5.40 0.23
CA ASP A 389 4.89 4.41 1.02
C ASP A 389 4.31 4.34 2.45
N SER A 390 4.88 3.49 3.31
CA SER A 390 4.32 3.28 4.64
C SER A 390 4.46 4.47 5.61
N HIS A 391 5.16 5.52 5.19
CA HIS A 391 5.24 6.75 5.96
C HIS A 391 3.96 7.59 5.83
N ILE A 392 3.33 7.65 4.65
CA ILE A 392 2.08 8.44 4.49
C ILE A 392 0.83 7.66 4.85
N TYR A 393 0.83 6.35 4.64
CA TYR A 393 -0.26 5.43 4.98
C TYR A 393 -0.23 5.06 6.46
N GLU A 394 0.55 4.03 6.82
CA GLU A 394 0.43 3.40 8.13
C GLU A 394 0.97 4.26 9.28
N LYS A 395 2.09 4.98 9.08
CA LYS A 395 2.54 5.97 10.07
C LYS A 395 1.56 7.14 10.16
N GLY A 396 0.95 7.55 9.05
CA GLY A 396 -0.13 8.53 9.03
C GLY A 396 -1.30 8.11 9.92
N ALA A 397 -1.74 6.85 9.80
CA ALA A 397 -2.80 6.29 10.64
C ALA A 397 -2.45 6.29 12.13
N CYS A 398 -1.21 5.93 12.45
CA CYS A 398 -0.71 5.98 13.82
C CYS A 398 -0.71 7.41 14.39
N ILE A 399 -0.39 8.41 13.59
CA ILE A 399 -0.40 9.81 14.04
C ILE A 399 -1.82 10.30 14.27
N TYR A 400 -2.78 9.97 13.40
CA TYR A 400 -4.19 10.28 13.66
C TYR A 400 -4.69 9.62 14.95
N HIS A 401 -4.31 8.36 15.21
CA HIS A 401 -4.60 7.70 16.47
C HIS A 401 -3.95 8.41 17.67
N MET A 402 -2.68 8.83 17.56
CA MET A 402 -1.99 9.58 18.61
C MET A 402 -2.68 10.93 18.90
N MET A 403 -3.19 11.62 17.87
CA MET A 403 -3.99 12.84 18.06
C MET A 403 -5.28 12.53 18.83
N ARG A 404 -6.01 11.48 18.43
CA ARG A 404 -7.22 11.03 19.13
C ARG A 404 -6.93 10.68 20.59
N ALA A 405 -5.85 9.97 20.88
CA ALA A 405 -5.46 9.62 22.24
C ALA A 405 -5.11 10.85 23.10
N GLN A 406 -4.45 11.87 22.54
CA GLN A 406 -4.09 13.09 23.28
C GLN A 406 -5.28 14.04 23.54
N LEU A 407 -6.27 14.03 22.65
CA LEU A 407 -7.45 14.87 22.71
C LEU A 407 -8.62 14.20 23.46
N GLY A 408 -8.70 12.87 23.40
CA GLY A 408 -9.91 12.11 23.71
C GLY A 408 -10.94 12.19 22.58
N GLU A 409 -11.89 11.25 22.58
CA GLU A 409 -12.91 11.10 21.52
C GLU A 409 -13.63 12.41 21.17
N PRO A 410 -14.25 13.14 22.13
CA PRO A 410 -15.13 14.26 21.77
C PRO A 410 -14.37 15.42 21.12
N LEU A 411 -13.15 15.69 21.61
CA LEU A 411 -12.32 16.77 21.07
C LEU A 411 -11.68 16.38 19.73
N PHE A 412 -11.36 15.10 19.52
CA PHE A 412 -10.89 14.62 18.23
C PHE A 412 -11.98 14.74 17.16
N GLN A 413 -13.19 14.24 17.43
CA GLN A 413 -14.33 14.37 16.52
C GLN A 413 -14.62 15.85 16.21
N GLN A 414 -14.62 16.71 17.23
CA GLN A 414 -14.82 18.15 17.04
C GLN A 414 -13.72 18.79 16.17
N ALA A 415 -12.46 18.38 16.34
CA ALA A 415 -11.35 18.87 15.52
C ALA A 415 -11.46 18.44 14.05
N ILE A 416 -11.79 17.18 13.79
CA ILE A 416 -12.01 16.66 12.45
C ILE A 416 -13.21 17.34 11.78
N ALA A 417 -14.34 17.47 12.50
CA ALA A 417 -15.50 18.19 12.00
C ALA A 417 -15.16 19.65 11.69
N THR A 418 -14.41 20.33 12.56
CA THR A 418 -13.95 21.71 12.31
C THR A 418 -13.08 21.80 11.06
N PHE A 419 -12.15 20.85 10.88
CA PHE A 419 -11.29 20.80 9.70
C PHE A 419 -12.11 20.67 8.40
N LEU A 420 -12.99 19.67 8.32
CA LEU A 420 -13.79 19.44 7.11
C LEU A 420 -14.77 20.58 6.83
N ASN A 421 -15.48 21.08 7.85
CA ASN A 421 -16.42 22.19 7.66
C ASN A 421 -15.74 23.49 7.22
N ASN A 422 -14.51 23.76 7.65
CA ASN A 422 -13.75 24.94 7.22
C ASN A 422 -13.16 24.81 5.79
N HIS A 423 -12.87 23.58 5.37
CA HIS A 423 -12.09 23.30 4.15
C HIS A 423 -12.84 22.49 3.10
N ALA A 424 -14.15 22.29 3.25
CA ALA A 424 -14.98 21.63 2.25
C ALA A 424 -14.83 22.32 0.89
N HIS A 425 -14.55 21.51 -0.14
CA HIS A 425 -14.33 21.94 -1.53
C HIS A 425 -13.15 22.91 -1.71
N GLN A 426 -12.14 22.81 -0.84
CA GLN A 426 -10.93 23.64 -0.87
C GLN A 426 -9.67 22.78 -0.80
N THR A 427 -8.53 23.42 -1.02
CA THR A 427 -7.23 22.78 -0.87
C THR A 427 -6.66 22.99 0.52
N VAL A 428 -5.96 21.99 1.05
CA VAL A 428 -5.41 21.97 2.43
C VAL A 428 -3.92 21.64 2.46
N GLU A 429 -3.23 22.18 3.45
CA GLU A 429 -1.87 21.80 3.83
C GLU A 429 -1.89 21.17 5.23
N THR A 430 -0.82 20.44 5.59
CA THR A 430 -0.62 19.85 6.93
C THR A 430 -0.91 20.83 8.07
N VAL A 431 -0.56 22.10 7.90
CA VAL A 431 -0.72 23.14 8.92
C VAL A 431 -2.19 23.50 9.16
N ASP A 432 -3.07 23.30 8.19
CA ASP A 432 -4.49 23.63 8.32
C ASP A 432 -5.20 22.64 9.25
N LEU A 433 -4.81 21.35 9.21
CA LEU A 433 -5.24 20.36 10.20
C LEU A 433 -4.79 20.75 11.62
N LEU A 434 -3.54 21.17 11.78
CA LEU A 434 -3.02 21.63 13.09
C LEU A 434 -3.80 22.85 13.60
N ARG A 435 -4.11 23.82 12.73
CA ARG A 435 -4.91 25.01 13.06
C ARG A 435 -6.35 24.64 13.44
N ALA A 436 -6.97 23.70 12.73
CA ALA A 436 -8.32 23.23 13.04
C ALA A 436 -8.38 22.55 14.42
N ILE A 437 -7.36 21.76 14.77
CA ILE A 437 -7.23 21.15 16.11
C ILE A 437 -7.14 22.24 17.18
N GLU A 438 -6.26 23.23 17.01
CA GLU A 438 -6.11 24.34 17.96
C GLU A 438 -7.41 25.15 18.09
N GLN A 439 -8.06 25.47 16.97
CA GLN A 439 -9.33 26.20 16.94
C GLN A 439 -10.45 25.46 17.67
N ALA A 440 -10.58 24.15 17.42
CA ALA A 440 -11.67 23.35 17.98
C ALA A 440 -11.49 23.07 19.47
N THR A 441 -10.24 22.86 19.91
CA THR A 441 -9.96 22.24 21.22
C THR A 441 -9.17 23.13 22.17
N GLY A 442 -8.53 24.20 21.68
CA GLY A 442 -7.55 24.99 22.42
C GLY A 442 -6.25 24.23 22.74
N ARG A 443 -6.07 22.99 22.25
CA ARG A 443 -4.88 22.18 22.47
C ARG A 443 -3.86 22.42 21.34
N ASN A 444 -2.63 22.68 21.74
CA ASN A 444 -1.52 22.83 20.81
C ASN A 444 -0.78 21.50 20.64
N LEU A 445 -0.90 20.89 19.45
CA LEU A 445 -0.20 19.66 19.08
C LEU A 445 1.06 19.90 18.24
N ALA A 446 1.56 21.14 18.15
CA ALA A 446 2.73 21.46 17.32
C ALA A 446 3.98 20.65 17.73
N ALA A 447 4.17 20.35 19.01
CA ALA A 447 5.27 19.52 19.48
C ALA A 447 5.16 18.05 19.02
N LEU A 448 3.94 17.53 18.84
CA LEU A 448 3.72 16.20 18.26
C LEU A 448 4.05 16.23 16.76
N PHE A 449 3.56 17.25 16.04
CA PHE A 449 3.80 17.41 14.59
C PHE A 449 5.28 17.60 14.28
N ASP A 450 6.00 18.40 15.07
CA ASP A 450 7.46 18.56 14.94
C ASP A 450 8.18 17.20 14.99
N GLN A 451 7.85 16.37 15.97
CA GLN A 451 8.54 15.10 16.21
C GLN A 451 8.14 13.97 15.24
N TYR A 452 6.87 13.90 14.82
CA TYR A 452 6.36 12.76 14.03
C TYR A 452 6.06 13.08 12.57
N VAL A 453 5.68 14.33 12.26
CA VAL A 453 5.28 14.74 10.90
C VAL A 453 6.45 15.36 10.15
N TYR A 454 7.13 16.33 10.77
CA TYR A 454 8.24 17.06 10.14
C TYR A 454 9.61 16.42 10.37
N ARG A 455 9.68 15.41 11.23
CA ARG A 455 10.87 14.58 11.49
C ARG A 455 10.56 13.11 11.22
N GLY A 456 11.57 12.38 10.72
CA GLY A 456 11.51 10.93 10.57
C GLY A 456 11.76 10.18 11.87
N GLY A 457 11.31 8.92 11.95
CA GLY A 457 11.54 8.02 13.08
C GLY A 457 10.43 7.98 14.13
N HIS A 458 10.75 7.30 15.23
CA HIS A 458 9.92 6.96 16.39
C HIS A 458 10.83 6.62 17.59
N PRO A 459 10.32 6.61 18.84
CA PRO A 459 11.10 6.18 20.00
C PRO A 459 11.24 4.65 20.08
N ASP A 460 12.45 4.20 20.42
CA ASP A 460 12.74 2.80 20.77
C ASP A 460 12.88 2.69 22.30
N TYR A 461 11.86 2.16 22.97
CA TYR A 461 11.85 2.05 24.41
C TYR A 461 12.40 0.71 24.91
N LYS A 462 13.30 0.77 25.89
CA LYS A 462 13.57 -0.34 26.81
C LYS A 462 13.05 0.03 28.18
N VAL A 463 12.16 -0.78 28.73
CA VAL A 463 11.48 -0.51 30.01
C VAL A 463 11.79 -1.61 31.00
N SER A 464 12.31 -1.26 32.18
CA SER A 464 12.54 -2.20 33.28
C SER A 464 11.79 -1.79 34.53
N TYR A 465 11.41 -2.80 35.33
CA TYR A 465 10.63 -2.62 36.54
C TYR A 465 11.28 -3.34 37.73
N SER A 466 11.20 -2.73 38.91
CA SER A 466 11.51 -3.35 40.19
C SER A 466 10.62 -2.79 41.31
N TRP A 467 10.37 -3.61 42.34
CA TRP A 467 9.62 -3.22 43.54
C TRP A 467 10.57 -3.00 44.71
N ASP A 468 10.45 -1.85 45.37
CA ASP A 468 11.07 -1.57 46.67
C ASP A 468 10.03 -1.79 47.79
N SER A 469 10.17 -2.88 48.53
CA SER A 469 9.26 -3.23 49.63
C SER A 469 9.42 -2.33 50.85
N ASP A 470 10.60 -1.77 51.09
CA ASP A 470 10.90 -0.99 52.29
C ASP A 470 10.26 0.40 52.16
N SER A 471 10.26 0.95 50.94
CA SER A 471 9.69 2.27 50.63
C SER A 471 8.29 2.21 50.02
N GLN A 472 7.77 1.01 49.71
CA GLN A 472 6.54 0.80 48.93
C GLN A 472 6.53 1.55 47.59
N LEU A 473 7.64 1.48 46.85
CA LEU A 473 7.81 2.17 45.58
C LEU A 473 7.94 1.19 44.41
N ALA A 474 7.13 1.41 43.38
CA ALA A 474 7.39 0.85 42.05
C ALA A 474 8.45 1.72 41.36
N LYS A 475 9.59 1.12 41.01
CA LYS A 475 10.66 1.77 40.26
C LYS A 475 10.61 1.32 38.81
N LEU A 476 10.36 2.27 37.91
CA LEU A 476 10.36 2.06 36.46
C LEU A 476 11.53 2.81 35.83
N THR A 477 12.37 2.15 35.04
CA THR A 477 13.42 2.81 34.26
C THR A 477 13.08 2.68 32.77
N VAL A 478 12.94 3.83 32.10
CA VAL A 478 12.61 3.94 30.67
C VAL A 478 13.82 4.49 29.94
N ARG A 479 14.29 3.77 28.91
CA ARG A 479 15.42 4.19 28.09
C ARG A 479 15.01 4.33 26.62
N GLN A 480 15.38 5.45 26.01
CA GLN A 480 15.28 5.69 24.56
C GLN A 480 16.55 5.21 23.88
N THR A 481 16.51 4.06 23.22
CA THR A 481 17.70 3.39 22.66
C THR A 481 18.08 3.89 21.28
N GLN A 482 17.16 4.54 20.56
CA GLN A 482 17.40 5.12 19.24
C GLN A 482 18.33 6.33 19.32
N ALA A 483 18.28 7.09 20.42
CA ALA A 483 18.90 8.41 20.54
C ALA A 483 20.41 8.33 20.82
N VAL A 484 21.20 8.78 19.84
CA VAL A 484 22.64 9.01 19.95
C VAL A 484 22.90 10.39 20.56
N THR A 485 22.17 11.41 20.12
CA THR A 485 22.23 12.80 20.59
C THR A 485 20.89 13.23 21.22
N ASP A 486 20.88 14.35 21.94
CA ASP A 486 19.66 14.87 22.57
C ASP A 486 18.62 15.34 21.55
N GLU A 487 19.04 15.70 20.34
CA GLU A 487 18.13 16.10 19.25
C GLU A 487 17.28 14.93 18.73
N GLU A 488 17.72 13.68 18.94
CA GLU A 488 17.01 12.45 18.54
C GLU A 488 16.04 11.93 19.62
N LEU A 489 16.01 12.57 20.80
CA LEU A 489 15.07 12.21 21.86
C LEU A 489 13.65 12.63 21.49
N PHE A 490 12.72 11.75 21.83
CA PHE A 490 11.30 12.08 21.84
C PHE A 490 10.89 12.55 23.24
N ASP A 491 10.02 13.55 23.26
CA ASP A 491 9.41 14.14 24.45
C ASP A 491 7.90 13.89 24.41
N LEU A 492 7.48 12.86 25.13
CA LEU A 492 6.12 12.32 25.08
C LEU A 492 5.54 12.16 26.48
N LYS A 493 4.23 12.37 26.60
CA LYS A 493 3.46 11.98 27.78
C LYS A 493 3.00 10.55 27.59
N VAL A 494 3.41 9.66 28.49
CA VAL A 494 3.13 8.23 28.45
C VAL A 494 2.30 7.85 29.68
N MET A 495 1.29 7.01 29.49
CA MET A 495 0.47 6.47 30.58
C MET A 495 1.08 5.17 31.11
N ILE A 496 1.34 5.11 32.41
CA ILE A 496 1.86 3.93 33.11
C ILE A 496 0.76 3.41 34.04
N GLY A 497 0.29 2.19 33.79
CA GLY A 497 -0.71 1.51 34.60
C GLY A 497 -0.07 0.52 35.56
N PHE A 498 -0.58 0.45 36.79
CA PHE A 498 -0.24 -0.52 37.80
C PHE A 498 -1.52 -1.19 38.29
N ASP A 499 -1.67 -2.48 38.00
CA ASP A 499 -2.76 -3.28 38.55
C ASP A 499 -2.41 -3.68 39.99
N LEU A 500 -3.31 -3.39 40.92
CA LEU A 500 -3.21 -3.81 42.32
C LEU A 500 -4.20 -4.93 42.66
N GLY A 501 -4.79 -5.60 41.67
CA GLY A 501 -5.76 -6.70 41.79
C GLY A 501 -7.18 -6.28 42.18
N ASP A 502 -7.35 -5.23 42.99
CA ASP A 502 -8.65 -4.68 43.37
C ASP A 502 -8.97 -3.37 42.61
N ASP A 503 -7.93 -2.60 42.25
CA ASP A 503 -8.01 -1.31 41.55
C ASP A 503 -6.76 -1.09 40.67
N ASP A 504 -6.93 -0.38 39.55
CA ASP A 504 -5.85 0.04 38.64
C ASP A 504 -5.43 1.50 38.92
N HIS A 505 -4.13 1.72 39.08
CA HIS A 505 -3.56 3.06 39.21
C HIS A 505 -2.83 3.48 37.94
N ILE A 506 -3.32 4.53 37.27
CA ILE A 506 -2.73 5.05 36.03
C ILE A 506 -2.08 6.42 36.29
N PHE A 507 -0.81 6.53 35.92
CA PHE A 507 -0.04 7.78 35.98
C PHE A 507 0.35 8.26 34.59
N THR A 508 0.12 9.52 34.28
CA THR A 508 0.67 10.16 33.08
C THR A 508 2.02 10.79 33.41
N VAL A 509 3.08 10.33 32.76
CA VAL A 509 4.46 10.79 32.99
C VAL A 509 5.08 11.33 31.71
N ARG A 510 5.93 12.35 31.81
CA ARG A 510 6.71 12.87 30.67
C ARG A 510 7.99 12.06 30.54
N ILE A 511 8.19 11.41 29.40
CA ILE A 511 9.42 10.70 29.04
C ILE A 511 10.15 11.54 27.99
N HIS A 512 11.32 12.06 28.37
CA HIS A 512 12.06 13.02 27.55
C HIS A 512 13.58 12.91 27.69
N GLU A 513 14.06 12.05 28.60
CA GLU A 513 15.49 11.80 28.78
C GLU A 513 15.91 10.52 28.04
N LYS A 514 17.22 10.39 27.79
CA LYS A 514 17.80 9.17 27.22
C LYS A 514 17.56 7.95 28.11
N GLU A 515 17.67 8.13 29.42
CA GLU A 515 17.34 7.13 30.43
C GLU A 515 16.72 7.86 31.62
N GLN A 516 15.45 7.57 31.92
CA GLN A 516 14.68 8.22 32.96
C GLN A 516 14.21 7.18 33.98
N THR A 517 14.45 7.42 35.26
CA THR A 517 13.96 6.54 36.34
C THR A 517 12.84 7.25 37.11
N LEU A 518 11.71 6.56 37.23
CA LEU A 518 10.50 7.04 37.85
C LEU A 518 10.17 6.16 39.07
N TYR A 519 9.67 6.79 40.13
CA TYR A 519 9.25 6.12 41.36
C TYR A 519 7.78 6.44 41.62
N PHE A 520 6.97 5.39 41.78
CA PHE A 520 5.54 5.50 42.01
C PHE A 520 5.21 4.95 43.40
N PRO A 521 4.66 5.79 44.31
CA PRO A 521 4.15 5.29 45.58
C PRO A 521 2.87 4.49 45.34
N LEU A 522 2.85 3.25 45.82
CA LEU A 522 1.71 2.34 45.69
C LEU A 522 1.44 1.67 47.05
N ASP A 523 0.18 1.36 47.33
CA ASP A 523 -0.23 0.79 48.62
C ASP A 523 0.29 -0.65 48.83
N LYS A 524 0.50 -1.37 47.73
CA LYS A 524 1.04 -2.73 47.70
C LYS A 524 1.78 -2.96 46.38
N LYS A 525 2.53 -4.06 46.33
CA LYS A 525 3.21 -4.48 45.11
C LYS A 525 2.17 -4.74 44.00
N PRO A 526 2.33 -4.17 42.80
CA PRO A 526 1.41 -4.41 41.69
C PRO A 526 1.51 -5.84 41.18
N THR A 527 0.37 -6.36 40.71
CA THR A 527 0.27 -7.67 40.06
C THR A 527 0.95 -7.62 38.70
N PHE A 528 0.72 -6.56 37.92
CA PHE A 528 1.43 -6.28 36.69
C PHE A 528 1.56 -4.77 36.39
N ILE A 529 2.33 -4.46 35.35
CA ILE A 529 2.63 -3.09 34.92
C ILE A 529 2.31 -2.97 33.43
N SER A 530 1.52 -1.98 33.06
CA SER A 530 1.19 -1.67 31.67
C SER A 530 1.90 -0.38 31.24
N PHE A 531 2.74 -0.48 30.21
CA PHE A 531 3.48 0.66 29.66
C PHE A 531 2.78 1.18 28.40
N ASP A 532 2.49 2.48 28.38
CA ASP A 532 1.64 3.11 27.37
C ASP A 532 0.24 2.48 27.32
N VAL A 533 -0.52 2.64 28.40
CA VAL A 533 -1.89 2.11 28.54
C VAL A 533 -2.75 2.50 27.33
N GLY A 534 -3.33 1.52 26.64
CA GLY A 534 -4.09 1.69 25.40
C GLY A 534 -3.24 1.71 24.13
N ASN A 535 -1.92 1.52 24.25
CA ASN A 535 -0.95 1.45 23.16
C ASN A 535 -1.04 2.60 22.15
N ALA A 536 -1.26 3.83 22.65
CA ALA A 536 -1.55 4.99 21.81
C ALA A 536 -0.34 5.50 21.02
N ILE A 537 0.89 5.25 21.47
CA ILE A 537 2.11 5.83 20.90
C ILE A 537 2.74 4.87 19.89
N LEU A 538 3.04 5.39 18.69
CA LEU A 538 3.89 4.71 17.71
C LEU A 538 5.33 4.59 18.25
N LYS A 539 5.76 3.36 18.54
CA LYS A 539 7.04 3.06 19.20
C LYS A 539 7.48 1.64 18.91
N THR A 540 8.75 1.35 19.17
CA THR A 540 9.16 0.00 19.56
C THR A 540 9.31 -0.07 21.07
N VAL A 541 9.05 -1.24 21.66
CA VAL A 541 9.18 -1.43 23.11
C VAL A 541 9.72 -2.82 23.45
N THR A 542 10.67 -2.88 24.38
CA THR A 542 11.14 -4.11 25.02
C THR A 542 10.90 -4.03 26.52
N LEU A 543 10.13 -4.97 27.05
CA LEU A 543 9.84 -5.09 28.49
C LEU A 543 10.87 -6.01 29.18
N ASP A 544 11.46 -5.52 30.26
CA ASP A 544 12.37 -6.25 31.15
C ASP A 544 11.79 -6.27 32.57
N TYR A 545 10.65 -6.94 32.70
CA TYR A 545 9.94 -7.14 33.97
C TYR A 545 10.24 -8.52 34.54
N PRO A 546 10.04 -8.77 35.85
CA PRO A 546 10.13 -10.10 36.39
C PRO A 546 9.00 -11.01 35.86
N LEU A 547 9.27 -12.32 35.81
CA LEU A 547 8.36 -13.28 35.16
C LEU A 547 6.95 -13.35 35.79
N PRO A 548 6.77 -13.27 37.12
CA PRO A 548 5.43 -13.26 37.72
C PRO A 548 4.54 -12.14 37.19
N GLU A 549 5.07 -10.92 37.10
CA GLU A 549 4.34 -9.74 36.63
C GLU A 549 4.03 -9.83 35.13
N LEU A 550 4.94 -10.37 34.32
CA LEU A 550 4.65 -10.63 32.90
C LEU A 550 3.55 -11.68 32.72
N LYS A 551 3.51 -12.72 33.56
CA LYS A 551 2.47 -13.76 33.51
C LYS A 551 1.11 -13.18 33.88
N ALA A 552 1.05 -12.34 34.91
CA ALA A 552 -0.14 -11.60 35.28
C ALA A 552 -0.57 -10.67 34.13
N GLN A 553 0.33 -9.87 33.58
CA GLN A 553 0.05 -9.00 32.43
C GLN A 553 -0.55 -9.79 31.24
N LEU A 554 0.05 -10.92 30.87
CA LEU A 554 -0.44 -11.78 29.79
C LEU A 554 -1.84 -12.38 30.04
N THR A 555 -2.32 -12.43 31.28
CA THR A 555 -3.59 -13.10 31.61
C THR A 555 -4.69 -12.14 32.05
N GLU A 556 -4.32 -11.05 32.72
CA GLU A 556 -5.23 -10.15 33.42
C GLU A 556 -5.42 -8.83 32.68
N ASP A 557 -4.41 -8.32 31.97
CA ASP A 557 -4.51 -7.02 31.29
C ASP A 557 -5.64 -7.00 30.25
N THR A 558 -6.48 -5.96 30.30
CA THR A 558 -7.60 -5.78 29.38
C THR A 558 -7.13 -5.58 27.93
N ASP A 559 -6.01 -4.89 27.73
CA ASP A 559 -5.47 -4.50 26.42
C ASP A 559 -4.74 -5.68 25.73
N PRO A 560 -5.20 -6.17 24.57
CA PRO A 560 -4.54 -7.27 23.86
C PRO A 560 -3.11 -6.95 23.44
N ILE A 561 -2.78 -5.68 23.17
CA ILE A 561 -1.44 -5.31 22.73
C ILE A 561 -0.45 -5.37 23.89
N SER A 562 -0.88 -4.92 25.07
CA SER A 562 -0.13 -5.11 26.32
C SER A 562 0.15 -6.60 26.59
N ARG A 563 -0.85 -7.47 26.41
CA ARG A 563 -0.68 -8.93 26.52
C ARG A 563 0.30 -9.48 25.49
N ILE A 564 0.29 -8.98 24.25
CA ILE A 564 1.27 -9.36 23.21
C ILE A 564 2.70 -8.97 23.62
N TYR A 565 2.93 -7.75 24.13
CA TYR A 565 4.25 -7.36 24.61
C TYR A 565 4.73 -8.21 25.81
N ALA A 566 3.81 -8.58 26.71
CA ALA A 566 4.12 -9.52 27.78
C ALA A 566 4.51 -10.90 27.24
N ALA A 567 3.77 -11.44 26.26
CA ALA A 567 4.09 -12.71 25.61
C ALA A 567 5.47 -12.69 24.94
N GLN A 568 5.82 -11.60 24.25
CA GLN A 568 7.14 -11.41 23.63
C GLN A 568 8.27 -11.42 24.68
N ALA A 569 8.08 -10.72 25.80
CA ALA A 569 9.05 -10.70 26.90
C ALA A 569 9.18 -12.07 27.58
N ILE A 570 8.08 -12.81 27.78
CA ILE A 570 8.08 -14.18 28.31
C ILE A 570 8.83 -15.13 27.37
N ALA A 571 8.55 -15.05 26.06
CA ALA A 571 9.23 -15.87 25.06
C ALA A 571 10.75 -15.67 25.09
N LYS A 572 11.21 -14.43 25.22
CA LYS A 572 12.63 -14.09 25.33
C LYS A 572 13.29 -14.62 26.60
N LYS A 573 12.56 -14.71 27.72
CA LYS A 573 13.10 -15.30 28.98
C LYS A 573 13.32 -16.81 28.86
N GLY A 574 12.52 -17.51 28.05
CA GLY A 574 12.67 -18.94 27.83
C GLY A 574 12.37 -19.81 29.06
N GLY A 575 12.62 -21.12 28.94
CA GLY A 575 12.46 -22.08 30.03
C GLY A 575 11.02 -22.59 30.22
N THR A 576 10.89 -23.57 31.11
CA THR A 576 9.65 -24.36 31.28
C THR A 576 8.48 -23.54 31.81
N GLU A 577 8.72 -22.58 32.70
CA GLU A 577 7.64 -21.72 33.22
C GLU A 577 7.10 -20.75 32.16
N SER A 578 7.98 -20.23 31.29
CA SER A 578 7.58 -19.41 30.14
C SER A 578 6.74 -20.23 29.15
N LEU A 579 7.17 -21.46 28.86
CA LEU A 579 6.41 -22.38 28.01
C LEU A 579 5.02 -22.66 28.58
N LYS A 580 4.89 -22.93 29.88
CA LYS A 580 3.59 -23.17 30.53
C LYS A 580 2.67 -21.95 30.44
N ALA A 581 3.19 -20.75 30.66
CA ALA A 581 2.42 -19.52 30.57
C ALA A 581 1.89 -19.29 29.15
N LEU A 582 2.77 -19.39 28.15
CA LEU A 582 2.40 -19.27 26.74
C LEU A 582 1.44 -20.38 26.31
N ALA A 583 1.63 -21.61 26.76
CA ALA A 583 0.74 -22.74 26.46
C ALA A 583 -0.68 -22.53 27.00
N ALA A 584 -0.82 -21.96 28.20
CA ALA A 584 -2.13 -21.64 28.75
C ALA A 584 -2.81 -20.53 27.94
N ALA A 585 -2.09 -19.47 27.60
CA ALA A 585 -2.63 -18.36 26.83
C ALA A 585 -2.95 -18.74 25.37
N LEU A 586 -2.15 -19.60 24.72
CA LEU A 586 -2.49 -20.16 23.39
C LEU A 586 -3.83 -20.91 23.38
N LYS A 587 -4.24 -21.51 24.50
CA LYS A 587 -5.51 -22.26 24.59
C LYS A 587 -6.69 -21.42 25.04
N HIS A 588 -6.44 -20.38 25.83
CA HIS A 588 -7.48 -19.75 26.64
C HIS A 588 -7.52 -18.22 26.54
N ASP A 589 -6.58 -17.54 25.86
CA ASP A 589 -6.71 -16.09 25.66
C ASP A 589 -7.98 -15.80 24.86
N ARG A 590 -8.73 -14.81 25.36
CA ARG A 590 -10.01 -14.39 24.79
C ARG A 590 -9.89 -13.85 23.37
N PHE A 591 -8.76 -13.23 23.01
CA PHE A 591 -8.54 -12.66 21.70
C PHE A 591 -7.63 -13.53 20.85
N TRP A 592 -8.10 -13.90 19.66
CA TRP A 592 -7.36 -14.75 18.74
C TRP A 592 -6.02 -14.13 18.30
N GLY A 593 -5.90 -12.81 18.26
CA GLY A 593 -4.66 -12.13 17.92
C GLY A 593 -3.54 -12.41 18.92
N VAL A 594 -3.85 -12.49 20.23
CA VAL A 594 -2.87 -12.89 21.25
C VAL A 594 -2.47 -14.35 21.06
N ARG A 595 -3.44 -15.25 20.82
CA ARG A 595 -3.16 -16.68 20.55
C ARG A 595 -2.28 -16.87 19.32
N LEU A 596 -2.54 -16.10 18.26
CA LEU A 596 -1.74 -16.07 17.04
C LEU A 596 -0.29 -15.67 17.32
N GLU A 597 -0.08 -14.55 18.01
CA GLU A 597 1.25 -14.03 18.34
C GLU A 597 2.01 -15.03 19.22
N ILE A 598 1.34 -15.68 20.17
CA ILE A 598 1.94 -16.75 20.98
C ILE A 598 2.39 -17.92 20.10
N ALA A 599 1.55 -18.39 19.17
CA ALA A 599 1.92 -19.47 18.25
C ALA A 599 3.19 -19.12 17.45
N GLN A 600 3.34 -17.86 17.03
CA GLN A 600 4.53 -17.36 16.34
C GLN A 600 5.78 -17.29 17.24
N LEU A 601 5.61 -16.97 18.53
CA LEU A 601 6.70 -16.81 19.50
C LEU A 601 7.21 -18.14 20.05
N LEU A 602 6.36 -19.17 20.15
CA LEU A 602 6.67 -20.45 20.78
C LEU A 602 7.98 -21.13 20.30
N PRO A 603 8.32 -21.16 19.00
CA PRO A 603 9.59 -21.72 18.54
C PRO A 603 10.85 -21.10 19.18
N GLN A 604 10.78 -19.85 19.65
CA GLN A 604 11.91 -19.14 20.27
C GLN A 604 12.32 -19.73 21.63
N ILE A 605 11.43 -20.48 22.30
CA ILE A 605 11.68 -21.10 23.60
C ILE A 605 12.73 -22.23 23.51
N LYS A 606 12.87 -22.87 22.34
CA LYS A 606 13.85 -23.95 22.06
C LYS A 606 13.80 -25.14 23.03
N LEU A 607 12.61 -25.49 23.52
CA LEU A 607 12.35 -26.71 24.28
C LEU A 607 11.63 -27.75 23.42
N ASP A 608 11.92 -29.03 23.62
CA ASP A 608 11.28 -30.12 22.86
C ASP A 608 9.76 -30.15 23.06
N GLN A 609 9.28 -29.77 24.26
CA GLN A 609 7.84 -29.73 24.57
C GLN A 609 7.08 -28.62 23.82
N VAL A 610 7.77 -27.73 23.09
CA VAL A 610 7.12 -26.69 22.27
C VAL A 610 6.21 -27.31 21.21
N PHE A 611 6.60 -28.45 20.64
CA PHE A 611 5.77 -29.16 19.64
C PHE A 611 4.40 -29.54 20.21
N ASP A 612 4.36 -30.14 21.40
CA ASP A 612 3.13 -30.62 22.04
C ASP A 612 2.17 -29.46 22.37
N VAL A 613 2.72 -28.28 22.64
CA VAL A 613 1.94 -27.06 22.85
C VAL A 613 1.42 -26.53 21.52
N LEU A 614 2.32 -26.37 20.54
CA LEU A 614 2.01 -25.70 19.28
C LEU A 614 0.98 -26.48 18.46
N VAL A 615 1.05 -27.81 18.44
CA VAL A 615 0.09 -28.65 17.69
C VAL A 615 -1.36 -28.45 18.14
N THR A 616 -1.60 -27.99 19.38
CA THR A 616 -2.96 -27.67 19.85
C THR A 616 -3.57 -26.48 19.11
N GLY A 617 -2.75 -25.55 18.62
CA GLY A 617 -3.19 -24.40 17.81
C GLY A 617 -3.73 -24.79 16.43
N LEU A 618 -3.46 -26.02 15.94
CA LEU A 618 -4.06 -26.52 14.69
C LEU A 618 -5.57 -26.79 14.82
N GLN A 619 -6.10 -26.86 16.05
CA GLN A 619 -7.52 -27.04 16.33
C GLN A 619 -8.20 -25.74 16.77
N ASP A 620 -7.52 -24.59 16.70
CA ASP A 620 -8.13 -23.31 17.03
C ASP A 620 -9.29 -22.99 16.07
N PRO A 621 -10.42 -22.46 16.57
CA PRO A 621 -11.53 -22.06 15.70
C PRO A 621 -11.09 -21.00 14.67
N GLU A 622 -10.13 -20.14 14.99
CA GLU A 622 -9.67 -19.10 14.07
C GLU A 622 -8.63 -19.61 13.07
N ALA A 623 -8.96 -19.45 11.79
CA ALA A 623 -8.09 -19.81 10.67
C ALA A 623 -6.72 -19.11 10.74
N ARG A 624 -6.68 -17.86 11.21
CA ARG A 624 -5.44 -17.09 11.37
C ARG A 624 -4.49 -17.73 12.39
N VAL A 625 -5.02 -18.29 13.49
CA VAL A 625 -4.23 -19.02 14.49
C VAL A 625 -3.74 -20.35 13.92
N ARG A 626 -4.61 -21.12 13.26
CA ARG A 626 -4.22 -22.39 12.60
C ARG A 626 -3.10 -22.15 11.57
N ARG A 627 -3.24 -21.13 10.72
CA ARG A 627 -2.27 -20.73 9.70
C ARG A 627 -0.91 -20.38 10.32
N THR A 628 -0.89 -19.56 11.36
CA THR A 628 0.35 -19.19 12.05
C THR A 628 0.98 -20.38 12.76
N THR A 629 0.17 -21.28 13.32
CA THR A 629 0.64 -22.54 13.92
C THR A 629 1.37 -23.40 12.90
N ILE A 630 0.83 -23.56 11.70
CA ILE A 630 1.48 -24.28 10.59
C ILE A 630 2.85 -23.65 10.28
N ASN A 631 2.91 -22.32 10.12
CA ASN A 631 4.15 -21.62 9.84
C ASN A 631 5.18 -21.82 10.97
N ALA A 632 4.76 -21.77 12.23
CA ALA A 632 5.64 -21.98 13.38
C ALA A 632 6.19 -23.42 13.46
N LEU A 633 5.42 -24.44 13.06
CA LEU A 633 5.87 -25.84 13.01
C LEU A 633 7.04 -26.03 12.04
N THR A 634 7.15 -25.21 11.00
CA THR A 634 8.29 -25.24 10.05
C THR A 634 9.62 -24.84 10.69
N GLN A 635 9.62 -24.24 11.89
CA GLN A 635 10.84 -23.89 12.63
C GLN A 635 11.32 -25.04 13.53
N ILE A 636 10.44 -25.94 13.97
CA ILE A 636 10.79 -27.10 14.82
C ILE A 636 11.31 -28.27 13.98
N LYS A 637 10.73 -28.48 12.78
CA LYS A 637 11.21 -29.45 11.77
C LYS A 637 11.37 -30.88 12.30
N THR A 638 10.34 -31.41 12.96
CA THR A 638 10.31 -32.83 13.40
C THR A 638 9.45 -33.69 12.47
N PRO A 639 9.67 -35.03 12.45
CA PRO A 639 8.74 -36.00 11.84
C PRO A 639 7.27 -35.77 12.20
N ALA A 640 7.00 -35.45 13.47
CA ALA A 640 5.66 -35.18 13.96
C ALA A 640 5.10 -33.84 13.44
N SER A 641 5.96 -32.83 13.27
CA SER A 641 5.58 -31.55 12.64
C SER A 641 5.17 -31.75 11.18
N TYR A 642 5.93 -32.55 10.45
CA TYR A 642 5.59 -32.92 9.07
C TYR A 642 4.22 -33.63 9.01
N ALA A 643 4.03 -34.69 9.78
CA ALA A 643 2.80 -35.49 9.76
C ALA A 643 1.55 -34.65 10.11
N ALA A 644 1.68 -33.72 11.07
CA ALA A 644 0.58 -32.83 11.45
C ALA A 644 0.18 -31.88 10.31
N VAL A 645 1.15 -31.37 9.54
CA VAL A 645 0.89 -30.45 8.42
C VAL A 645 0.42 -31.19 7.16
N GLU A 646 0.98 -32.37 6.88
CA GLU A 646 0.61 -33.22 5.73
C GLU A 646 -0.88 -33.56 5.73
N ALA A 647 -1.45 -33.87 6.90
CA ALA A 647 -2.87 -34.17 7.04
C ALA A 647 -3.76 -33.01 6.57
N ILE A 648 -3.35 -31.76 6.81
CA ILE A 648 -4.08 -30.56 6.38
C ILE A 648 -3.85 -30.31 4.89
N ALA A 649 -2.60 -30.40 4.42
CA ALA A 649 -2.23 -30.13 3.04
C ALA A 649 -2.87 -31.11 2.04
N THR A 650 -2.99 -32.38 2.41
CA THR A 650 -3.63 -33.42 1.58
C THR A 650 -5.15 -33.46 1.77
N GLY A 651 -5.65 -32.98 2.91
CA GLY A 651 -7.07 -32.78 3.18
C GLY A 651 -7.61 -31.42 2.70
N SER A 652 -8.70 -30.99 3.32
CA SER A 652 -9.34 -29.68 3.09
C SER A 652 -9.47 -28.94 4.43
N ASP A 653 -9.24 -27.63 4.44
CA ASP A 653 -9.58 -26.74 5.56
C ASP A 653 -10.72 -25.80 5.13
N ALA A 654 -11.41 -25.22 6.10
CA ALA A 654 -12.41 -24.20 5.84
C ALA A 654 -11.78 -22.92 5.24
N SER A 655 -10.50 -22.63 5.50
CA SER A 655 -9.80 -21.45 4.97
C SER A 655 -8.84 -21.78 3.83
N TYR A 656 -8.90 -21.00 2.75
CA TYR A 656 -7.91 -21.07 1.68
C TYR A 656 -6.49 -20.77 2.16
N LEU A 657 -6.33 -19.85 3.12
CA LEU A 657 -5.03 -19.41 3.62
C LEU A 657 -4.37 -20.47 4.50
N VAL A 658 -5.15 -21.28 5.21
CA VAL A 658 -4.65 -22.44 5.98
C VAL A 658 -4.15 -23.52 5.03
N GLU A 659 -4.92 -23.87 4.00
CA GLU A 659 -4.48 -24.82 2.97
C GLU A 659 -3.21 -24.35 2.27
N ALA A 660 -3.16 -23.08 1.84
CA ALA A 660 -1.97 -22.52 1.19
C ALA A 660 -0.73 -22.56 2.09
N ALA A 661 -0.87 -22.23 3.37
CA ALA A 661 0.24 -22.31 4.34
C ALA A 661 0.72 -23.75 4.55
N SER A 662 -0.20 -24.71 4.61
CA SER A 662 0.15 -26.13 4.76
C SER A 662 0.96 -26.66 3.58
N LEU A 663 0.59 -26.32 2.35
CA LEU A 663 1.35 -26.69 1.14
C LEU A 663 2.76 -26.10 1.17
N ARG A 664 2.90 -24.80 1.44
CA ARG A 664 4.23 -24.16 1.55
C ARG A 664 5.11 -24.84 2.60
N ALA A 665 4.53 -25.15 3.77
CA ALA A 665 5.23 -25.81 4.85
C ALA A 665 5.75 -27.21 4.47
N LEU A 666 5.02 -27.98 3.64
CA LEU A 666 5.53 -29.25 3.10
C LEU A 666 6.81 -29.06 2.28
N GLY A 667 6.89 -28.00 1.47
CA GLY A 667 8.10 -27.64 0.75
C GLY A 667 9.29 -27.39 1.68
N THR A 668 9.06 -26.65 2.77
CA THR A 668 10.10 -26.38 3.77
C THR A 668 10.57 -27.66 4.48
N PHE A 669 9.67 -28.60 4.79
CA PHE A 669 10.05 -29.88 5.39
C PHE A 669 10.82 -30.79 4.42
N ALA A 670 10.41 -30.84 3.16
CA ALA A 670 11.13 -31.60 2.12
C ALA A 670 12.56 -31.08 1.93
N ALA A 671 12.71 -29.75 1.82
CA ALA A 671 14.02 -29.10 1.68
C ALA A 671 14.94 -29.32 2.91
N ALA A 672 14.37 -29.59 4.08
CA ALA A 672 15.13 -29.87 5.30
C ALA A 672 15.71 -31.30 5.36
N GLY A 673 15.29 -32.23 4.48
CA GLY A 673 15.85 -33.58 4.39
C GLY A 673 15.64 -34.44 5.64
N LEU A 674 14.47 -34.32 6.31
CA LEU A 674 14.17 -35.11 7.51
C LEU A 674 14.12 -36.61 7.18
N SER A 675 14.69 -37.46 8.04
CA SER A 675 14.82 -38.91 7.81
C SER A 675 13.50 -39.67 7.60
N THR A 676 12.38 -39.08 8.01
CA THR A 676 11.03 -39.62 7.84
C THR A 676 10.12 -38.68 7.02
N ALA A 677 10.62 -37.54 6.54
CA ALA A 677 9.86 -36.75 5.57
C ALA A 677 9.81 -37.52 4.25
N PRO A 678 8.74 -37.38 3.46
CA PRO A 678 8.71 -38.01 2.16
C PRO A 678 9.78 -37.39 1.27
N ALA A 679 10.17 -38.14 0.24
CA ALA A 679 11.08 -37.63 -0.78
C ALA A 679 10.50 -36.36 -1.42
N GLU A 680 11.38 -35.46 -1.89
CA GLU A 680 10.97 -34.26 -2.65
C GLU A 680 9.97 -34.59 -3.76
N SER A 681 10.14 -35.75 -4.42
CA SER A 681 9.23 -36.24 -5.46
C SER A 681 7.78 -36.39 -4.99
N THR A 682 7.55 -36.77 -3.74
CA THR A 682 6.20 -36.86 -3.16
C THR A 682 5.60 -35.48 -2.93
N VAL A 683 6.37 -34.53 -2.38
CA VAL A 683 5.88 -33.16 -2.17
C VAL A 683 5.63 -32.45 -3.50
N ILE A 684 6.48 -32.67 -4.51
CA ILE A 684 6.26 -32.20 -5.88
C ILE A 684 4.96 -32.80 -6.45
N ALA A 685 4.67 -34.08 -6.22
CA ALA A 685 3.44 -34.70 -6.67
C ALA A 685 2.19 -34.09 -5.99
N ILE A 686 2.25 -33.83 -4.67
CA ILE A 686 1.19 -33.14 -3.93
C ILE A 686 0.98 -31.73 -4.48
N ALA A 687 2.07 -30.97 -4.66
CA ALA A 687 2.01 -29.62 -5.20
C ALA A 687 1.41 -29.60 -6.62
N LYS A 688 1.85 -30.51 -7.49
CA LYS A 688 1.30 -30.67 -8.84
C LYS A 688 -0.20 -30.97 -8.82
N GLN A 689 -0.62 -31.92 -7.99
CA GLN A 689 -2.05 -32.23 -7.83
C GLN A 689 -2.84 -31.01 -7.37
N ALA A 690 -2.31 -30.23 -6.41
CA ALA A 690 -2.97 -29.01 -5.95
C ALA A 690 -3.07 -27.95 -7.06
N LEU A 691 -2.02 -27.76 -7.86
CA LEU A 691 -2.02 -26.85 -9.02
C LEU A 691 -3.10 -27.24 -10.06
N GLU A 692 -3.32 -28.54 -10.26
CA GLU A 692 -4.30 -29.06 -11.22
C GLU A 692 -5.75 -29.01 -10.70
N THR A 693 -5.96 -29.15 -9.38
CA THR A 693 -7.29 -29.46 -8.83
C THR A 693 -7.87 -28.43 -7.86
N ARG A 694 -7.06 -27.54 -7.27
CA ARG A 694 -7.50 -26.65 -6.17
C ARG A 694 -7.68 -25.19 -6.59
N GLN A 695 -8.40 -24.96 -7.69
CA GLN A 695 -8.85 -23.61 -8.07
C GLN A 695 -9.72 -22.99 -6.98
N GLY A 696 -9.61 -21.68 -6.80
CA GLY A 696 -10.43 -20.92 -5.88
C GLY A 696 -10.14 -19.43 -5.98
N TRP A 697 -10.70 -18.66 -5.04
CA TRP A 697 -10.47 -17.22 -4.98
C TRP A 697 -8.99 -16.85 -5.11
N ASN A 698 -8.68 -16.00 -6.09
CA ASN A 698 -7.34 -15.49 -6.40
C ASN A 698 -6.21 -16.55 -6.48
N GLU A 699 -6.55 -17.81 -6.74
CA GLU A 699 -5.61 -18.92 -6.80
C GLU A 699 -4.81 -19.16 -5.51
N VAL A 700 -5.34 -18.74 -4.35
CA VAL A 700 -4.61 -18.74 -3.07
C VAL A 700 -3.96 -20.09 -2.74
N VAL A 701 -4.69 -21.20 -2.88
CA VAL A 701 -4.17 -22.55 -2.56
C VAL A 701 -3.11 -22.98 -3.57
N ARG A 702 -3.32 -22.71 -4.86
CA ARG A 702 -2.37 -23.04 -5.93
C ARG A 702 -1.09 -22.21 -5.82
N VAL A 703 -1.19 -20.94 -5.40
CA VAL A 703 -0.04 -20.12 -5.01
C VAL A 703 0.70 -20.74 -3.82
N GLY A 704 -0.02 -21.35 -2.87
CA GLY A 704 0.58 -22.17 -1.82
C GLY A 704 1.42 -23.34 -2.36
N ALA A 705 0.93 -24.04 -3.38
CA ALA A 705 1.67 -25.11 -4.06
C ALA A 705 2.92 -24.59 -4.80
N ILE A 706 2.83 -23.45 -5.50
CA ILE A 706 4.01 -22.77 -6.07
C ILE A 706 5.04 -22.44 -4.99
N GLY A 707 4.59 -21.94 -3.84
CA GLY A 707 5.46 -21.66 -2.71
C GLY A 707 6.09 -22.92 -2.11
N ALA A 708 5.43 -24.09 -2.18
CA ALA A 708 6.03 -25.36 -1.79
C ALA A 708 7.20 -25.74 -2.70
N LEU A 709 7.01 -25.61 -4.02
CA LEU A 709 8.05 -25.86 -5.01
C LEU A 709 9.26 -24.94 -4.82
N SER A 710 9.03 -23.67 -4.46
CA SER A 710 10.11 -22.69 -4.31
C SER A 710 11.04 -22.97 -3.13
N GLN A 711 10.61 -23.74 -2.13
CA GLN A 711 11.46 -24.14 -1.00
C GLN A 711 12.49 -25.21 -1.40
N MET A 712 12.20 -26.04 -2.41
CA MET A 712 13.08 -27.12 -2.88
C MET A 712 14.06 -26.60 -3.93
N ASN A 713 14.88 -25.62 -3.52
CA ASN A 713 15.68 -24.79 -4.44
C ASN A 713 16.82 -25.53 -5.17
N THR A 714 17.18 -26.75 -4.79
CA THR A 714 18.14 -27.61 -5.50
C THR A 714 17.47 -28.57 -6.49
N SER A 715 16.14 -28.66 -6.48
CA SER A 715 15.38 -29.67 -7.22
C SER A 715 15.12 -29.24 -8.66
N ALA A 716 15.73 -29.93 -9.63
CA ALA A 716 15.51 -29.66 -11.05
C ALA A 716 14.04 -29.86 -11.48
N ALA A 717 13.37 -30.86 -10.89
CA ALA A 717 11.96 -31.13 -11.18
C ALA A 717 11.04 -30.03 -10.65
N ALA A 718 11.34 -29.46 -9.48
CA ALA A 718 10.59 -28.31 -8.95
C ALA A 718 10.80 -27.06 -9.83
N LEU A 719 12.03 -26.82 -10.28
CA LEU A 719 12.34 -25.72 -11.21
C LEU A 719 11.59 -25.88 -12.55
N ASP A 720 11.64 -27.06 -13.16
CA ASP A 720 10.98 -27.29 -14.46
C ASP A 720 9.46 -27.07 -14.34
N LEU A 721 8.84 -27.53 -13.26
CA LEU A 721 7.42 -27.27 -13.00
C LEU A 721 7.14 -25.78 -12.77
N LEU A 722 7.97 -25.04 -12.02
CA LEU A 722 7.81 -23.60 -11.85
C LEU A 722 7.86 -22.85 -13.20
N LEU A 723 8.77 -23.24 -14.09
CA LEU A 723 8.91 -22.63 -15.42
C LEU A 723 7.66 -22.81 -16.28
N GLU A 724 6.98 -23.96 -16.20
CA GLU A 724 5.69 -24.20 -16.86
C GLU A 724 4.63 -23.18 -16.41
N TYR A 725 4.61 -22.84 -15.12
CA TYR A 725 3.64 -21.89 -14.55
C TYR A 725 4.00 -20.41 -14.77
N THR A 726 5.12 -20.11 -15.44
CA THR A 726 5.44 -18.73 -15.88
C THR A 726 4.92 -18.39 -17.28
N GLN A 727 4.33 -19.37 -17.98
CA GLN A 727 3.86 -19.18 -19.35
C GLN A 727 2.60 -18.34 -19.42
N LEU A 728 2.36 -17.72 -20.58
CA LEU A 728 1.09 -17.04 -20.86
C LEU A 728 -0.04 -18.08 -20.90
N GLY A 729 -1.22 -17.70 -20.41
CA GLY A 729 -2.40 -18.57 -20.28
C GLY A 729 -2.52 -19.27 -18.92
N VAL A 730 -1.51 -19.12 -18.06
CA VAL A 730 -1.63 -19.43 -16.63
C VAL A 730 -2.34 -18.28 -15.93
N ALA A 731 -3.32 -18.58 -15.06
CA ALA A 731 -4.05 -17.58 -14.29
C ALA A 731 -3.10 -16.56 -13.62
N SER A 732 -3.43 -15.27 -13.73
CA SER A 732 -2.51 -14.15 -13.42
C SER A 732 -1.86 -14.28 -12.04
N SER A 733 -2.64 -14.45 -10.98
CA SER A 733 -2.11 -14.60 -9.60
C SER A 733 -1.11 -15.75 -9.46
N LEU A 734 -1.40 -16.88 -10.11
CA LEU A 734 -0.55 -18.07 -10.08
C LEU A 734 0.74 -17.85 -10.88
N ARG A 735 0.63 -17.24 -12.06
CA ARG A 735 1.75 -16.90 -12.92
C ARG A 735 2.73 -15.95 -12.24
N LEU A 736 2.22 -14.87 -11.65
CA LEU A 736 3.02 -13.89 -10.93
C LEU A 736 3.75 -14.54 -9.72
N ALA A 737 3.10 -15.44 -9.01
CA ALA A 737 3.73 -16.21 -7.93
C ALA A 737 4.85 -17.13 -8.44
N ALA A 738 4.65 -17.79 -9.59
CA ALA A 738 5.68 -18.65 -10.19
C ALA A 738 6.91 -17.85 -10.62
N ILE A 739 6.70 -16.66 -11.22
CA ILE A 739 7.77 -15.74 -11.61
C ILE A 739 8.60 -15.32 -10.39
N ARG A 740 7.96 -14.85 -9.31
CA ARG A 740 8.67 -14.47 -8.07
C ARG A 740 9.45 -15.64 -7.48
N SER A 741 8.88 -16.85 -7.50
CA SER A 741 9.51 -18.06 -6.98
C SER A 741 10.80 -18.46 -7.71
N LEU A 742 11.00 -18.04 -8.97
CA LEU A 742 12.25 -18.30 -9.68
C LEU A 742 13.45 -17.66 -8.97
N GLY A 743 13.27 -16.51 -8.32
CA GLY A 743 14.32 -15.83 -7.55
C GLY A 743 14.80 -16.66 -6.37
N ALA A 744 13.86 -17.15 -5.56
CA ALA A 744 14.16 -18.00 -4.40
C ALA A 744 14.81 -19.33 -4.79
N VAL A 745 14.38 -19.94 -5.91
CA VAL A 745 14.98 -21.20 -6.39
C VAL A 745 16.38 -20.97 -6.96
N SER A 746 16.64 -19.80 -7.56
CA SER A 746 17.92 -19.51 -8.22
C SER A 746 19.15 -19.70 -7.32
N THR A 747 19.02 -19.47 -6.01
CA THR A 747 20.13 -19.54 -5.05
C THR A 747 20.63 -20.97 -4.79
N GLY A 748 19.81 -21.99 -5.07
CA GLY A 748 20.14 -23.41 -4.89
C GLY A 748 20.52 -24.14 -6.18
N GLN A 749 20.39 -23.50 -7.34
CA GLN A 749 20.54 -24.17 -8.64
C GLN A 749 21.99 -24.24 -9.11
N GLU A 750 22.33 -25.35 -9.78
CA GLU A 750 23.56 -25.43 -10.57
C GLU A 750 23.47 -24.56 -11.84
N LYS A 751 24.61 -24.30 -12.48
CA LYS A 751 24.72 -23.42 -13.66
C LYS A 751 23.65 -23.67 -14.75
N PRO A 752 23.29 -24.90 -15.13
CA PRO A 752 22.25 -25.12 -16.14
C PRO A 752 20.87 -24.62 -15.68
N GLY A 753 20.49 -24.89 -14.43
CA GLY A 753 19.22 -24.43 -13.85
C GLY A 753 19.18 -22.91 -13.69
N LEU A 754 20.26 -22.33 -13.16
CA LEU A 754 20.41 -20.88 -13.05
C LEU A 754 20.31 -20.17 -14.41
N THR A 755 20.89 -20.76 -15.46
CA THR A 755 20.81 -20.23 -16.83
C THR A 755 19.37 -20.24 -17.35
N LYS A 756 18.61 -21.32 -17.10
CA LYS A 756 17.17 -21.37 -17.44
C LYS A 756 16.39 -20.24 -16.75
N VAL A 757 16.62 -20.04 -15.44
CA VAL A 757 15.98 -18.98 -14.65
C VAL A 757 16.29 -17.60 -15.23
N LEU A 758 17.58 -17.26 -15.40
CA LEU A 758 18.00 -15.95 -15.90
C LEU A 758 17.47 -15.66 -17.31
N ASN A 759 17.45 -16.67 -18.19
CA ASN A 759 16.89 -16.51 -19.53
C ASN A 759 15.39 -16.25 -19.48
N ARG A 760 14.65 -16.99 -18.64
CA ARG A 760 13.22 -16.77 -18.50
C ARG A 760 12.89 -15.40 -17.93
N LEU A 761 13.59 -14.95 -16.89
CA LEU A 761 13.40 -13.61 -16.33
C LEU A 761 13.71 -12.51 -17.36
N ARG A 762 14.76 -12.68 -18.17
CA ARG A 762 15.09 -11.75 -19.27
C ARG A 762 14.04 -11.73 -20.40
N GLU A 763 13.38 -12.86 -20.67
CA GLU A 763 12.26 -12.87 -21.61
C GLU A 763 11.08 -12.08 -21.07
N LEU A 764 10.76 -12.26 -19.79
CA LEU A 764 9.63 -11.64 -19.11
C LEU A 764 9.77 -10.11 -18.97
N THR A 765 11.00 -9.56 -18.95
CA THR A 765 11.17 -8.08 -18.94
C THR A 765 10.65 -7.40 -20.20
N ARG A 766 10.36 -8.15 -21.28
CA ARG A 766 9.78 -7.60 -22.51
C ARG A 766 8.27 -7.36 -22.39
N GLU A 767 7.63 -7.96 -21.39
CA GLU A 767 6.21 -7.73 -21.12
C GLU A 767 6.02 -6.37 -20.43
N ARG A 768 4.95 -5.67 -20.83
CA ARG A 768 4.63 -4.33 -20.33
C ARG A 768 3.68 -4.33 -19.13
N GLU A 769 3.15 -5.49 -18.76
CA GLU A 769 2.20 -5.62 -17.66
C GLU A 769 2.91 -5.34 -16.32
N PHE A 770 2.30 -4.47 -15.53
CA PHE A 770 2.91 -3.85 -14.35
C PHE A 770 3.30 -4.88 -13.29
N PHE A 771 2.40 -5.80 -12.92
CA PHE A 771 2.67 -6.79 -11.89
C PHE A 771 3.68 -7.85 -12.33
N THR A 772 3.76 -8.14 -13.63
CA THR A 772 4.77 -9.01 -14.23
C THR A 772 6.15 -8.38 -14.07
N GLN A 773 6.32 -7.10 -14.40
CA GLN A 773 7.58 -6.39 -14.21
C GLN A 773 7.99 -6.37 -12.73
N ILE A 774 7.07 -6.06 -11.82
CA ILE A 774 7.32 -6.15 -10.36
C ILE A 774 7.76 -7.56 -9.96
N SER A 775 7.07 -8.58 -10.45
CA SER A 775 7.39 -9.98 -10.10
C SER A 775 8.77 -10.40 -10.60
N VAL A 776 9.19 -9.93 -11.77
CA VAL A 776 10.54 -10.12 -12.29
C VAL A 776 11.57 -9.39 -11.43
N ILE A 777 11.33 -8.14 -11.07
CA ILE A 777 12.24 -7.37 -10.20
C ILE A 777 12.43 -8.08 -8.86
N ARG A 778 11.34 -8.50 -8.21
CA ARG A 778 11.41 -9.24 -6.94
C ARG A 778 12.15 -10.57 -7.06
N ALA A 779 12.02 -11.27 -8.19
CA ALA A 779 12.78 -12.48 -8.44
C ALA A 779 14.29 -12.20 -8.59
N LEU A 780 14.65 -11.11 -9.30
CA LEU A 780 16.03 -10.71 -9.52
C LEU A 780 16.70 -10.15 -8.25
N GLU A 781 15.96 -9.41 -7.43
CA GLU A 781 16.41 -8.78 -6.17
C GLU A 781 17.04 -9.79 -5.20
N SER A 782 16.50 -11.01 -5.11
CA SER A 782 17.00 -12.04 -4.20
C SER A 782 18.21 -12.84 -4.75
N MET A 783 18.67 -12.55 -5.96
CA MET A 783 19.70 -13.36 -6.62
C MET A 783 21.11 -13.04 -6.12
N THR A 784 21.98 -14.06 -6.20
CA THR A 784 23.41 -13.98 -5.89
C THR A 784 24.29 -14.10 -7.14
N ASP A 785 23.76 -13.76 -8.32
CA ASP A 785 24.49 -13.79 -9.60
C ASP A 785 24.52 -12.38 -10.24
N ALA A 786 25.69 -11.96 -10.71
CA ALA A 786 25.89 -10.63 -11.27
C ALA A 786 25.08 -10.38 -12.56
N ALA A 787 24.67 -11.43 -13.29
CA ALA A 787 23.85 -11.29 -14.49
C ALA A 787 22.47 -10.69 -14.19
N ALA A 788 21.97 -10.78 -12.95
CA ALA A 788 20.73 -10.14 -12.55
C ALA A 788 20.81 -8.61 -12.63
N ILE A 789 21.99 -8.02 -12.37
CA ILE A 789 22.22 -6.57 -12.45
C ILE A 789 21.96 -6.07 -13.87
N GLY A 790 22.52 -6.74 -14.88
CA GLY A 790 22.34 -6.35 -16.29
C GLY A 790 20.88 -6.47 -16.76
N ILE A 791 20.12 -7.43 -16.22
CA ILE A 791 18.68 -7.55 -16.51
C ILE A 791 17.90 -6.38 -15.88
N LEU A 792 18.19 -6.06 -14.62
CA LEU A 792 17.55 -4.95 -13.91
C LEU A 792 17.86 -3.59 -14.57
N GLN A 793 19.12 -3.34 -14.94
CA GLN A 793 19.52 -2.12 -15.66
C GLN A 793 18.73 -1.98 -16.97
N GLY A 794 18.65 -3.05 -17.76
CA GLY A 794 17.89 -3.04 -19.02
C GLY A 794 16.40 -2.76 -18.82
N LEU A 795 15.81 -3.19 -17.70
CA LEU A 795 14.43 -2.85 -17.35
C LEU A 795 14.30 -1.40 -16.88
N THR A 796 15.24 -0.88 -16.07
CA THR A 796 15.28 0.53 -15.66
C THR A 796 15.25 1.48 -16.87
N ASP A 797 16.06 1.19 -17.89
CA ASP A 797 16.18 2.03 -19.09
C ASP A 797 14.91 2.05 -19.96
N GLN A 798 14.05 1.03 -19.85
CA GLN A 798 12.85 0.87 -20.67
C GLN A 798 11.56 1.25 -19.94
N ALA A 799 11.57 1.27 -18.61
CA ALA A 799 10.39 1.48 -17.79
C ALA A 799 9.85 2.92 -17.91
N ALA A 800 8.55 3.05 -18.21
CA ALA A 800 7.85 4.34 -18.22
C ALA A 800 7.41 4.77 -16.81
N ASP A 801 7.12 3.82 -15.94
CA ASP A 801 6.64 4.02 -14.58
C ASP A 801 7.80 4.25 -13.59
N GLY A 802 7.74 5.32 -12.81
CA GLY A 802 8.77 5.68 -11.82
C GLY A 802 8.95 4.65 -10.72
N ARG A 803 7.90 3.92 -10.34
CA ARG A 803 7.96 2.84 -9.33
C ARG A 803 8.82 1.70 -9.84
N ILE A 804 8.63 1.30 -11.10
CA ILE A 804 9.43 0.23 -11.72
C ILE A 804 10.90 0.64 -11.77
N ARG A 805 11.22 1.87 -12.21
CA ARG A 805 12.59 2.40 -12.21
C ARG A 805 13.22 2.37 -10.81
N ARG A 806 12.51 2.91 -9.82
CA ARG A 806 12.97 2.94 -8.43
C ARG A 806 13.21 1.52 -7.88
N MET A 807 12.28 0.60 -8.09
CA MET A 807 12.39 -0.78 -7.65
C MET A 807 13.58 -1.49 -8.29
N CYS A 808 13.85 -1.28 -9.59
CA CYS A 808 15.04 -1.82 -10.22
C CYS A 808 16.33 -1.27 -9.59
N GLU A 809 16.42 0.04 -9.35
CA GLU A 809 17.60 0.67 -8.74
C GLU A 809 17.85 0.18 -7.31
N GLU A 810 16.78 0.01 -6.51
CA GLU A 810 16.85 -0.58 -5.17
C GLU A 810 17.30 -2.05 -5.26
N ALA A 811 16.68 -2.85 -6.15
CA ALA A 811 17.04 -4.25 -6.36
C ALA A 811 18.49 -4.43 -6.83
N ILE A 812 19.02 -3.54 -7.68
CA ILE A 812 20.44 -3.58 -8.10
C ILE A 812 21.35 -3.46 -6.88
N ARG A 813 21.04 -2.57 -5.93
CA ARG A 813 21.84 -2.41 -4.70
C ARG A 813 21.77 -3.66 -3.82
N GLU A 814 20.60 -4.27 -3.69
CA GLU A 814 20.44 -5.52 -2.94
C GLU A 814 21.22 -6.67 -3.57
N VAL A 815 21.13 -6.87 -4.90
CA VAL A 815 21.93 -7.88 -5.62
C VAL A 815 23.42 -7.63 -5.46
N GLN A 816 23.88 -6.38 -5.53
CA GLN A 816 25.28 -6.01 -5.26
C GLN A 816 25.72 -6.38 -3.84
N GLY A 817 24.84 -6.19 -2.86
CA GLY A 817 25.04 -6.65 -1.49
C GLY A 817 25.16 -8.18 -1.40
N ASN A 818 24.28 -8.91 -2.09
CA ASN A 818 24.22 -10.37 -2.09
C ASN A 818 25.45 -11.04 -2.73
N ILE A 819 26.03 -10.47 -3.79
CA ILE A 819 27.22 -11.03 -4.47
C ILE A 819 28.56 -10.67 -3.82
N GLY A 820 28.58 -9.64 -2.97
CA GLY A 820 29.79 -9.08 -2.40
C GLY A 820 30.52 -8.10 -3.33
N THR A 821 31.34 -7.22 -2.73
CA THR A 821 31.85 -6.01 -3.40
C THR A 821 32.83 -6.29 -4.54
N ALA A 822 33.66 -7.34 -4.46
CA ALA A 822 34.69 -7.62 -5.47
C ALA A 822 34.13 -8.16 -6.80
N PRO A 823 33.20 -9.14 -6.81
CA PRO A 823 32.48 -9.55 -8.01
C PRO A 823 31.63 -8.42 -8.62
N ALA A 824 30.95 -7.62 -7.79
CA ALA A 824 30.17 -6.47 -8.23
C ALA A 824 31.03 -5.44 -8.99
N ILE A 825 32.19 -5.08 -8.44
CA ILE A 825 33.15 -4.15 -9.08
C ILE A 825 33.69 -4.73 -10.39
N LYS A 826 33.90 -6.04 -10.47
CA LYS A 826 34.34 -6.68 -11.71
C LYS A 826 33.27 -6.55 -12.80
N GLN A 827 32.01 -6.86 -12.50
CA GLN A 827 30.90 -6.72 -13.44
C GLN A 827 30.77 -5.28 -13.95
N ILE A 828 30.81 -4.29 -13.04
CA ILE A 828 30.76 -2.86 -13.40
C ILE A 828 31.92 -2.48 -14.34
N ARG A 829 33.13 -3.02 -14.11
CA ARG A 829 34.27 -2.78 -15.01
C ARG A 829 34.05 -3.39 -16.38
N ASP A 830 33.55 -4.63 -16.43
CA ASP A 830 33.29 -5.35 -17.67
C ASP A 830 32.20 -4.62 -18.49
N GLU A 831 31.12 -4.15 -17.86
CA GLU A 831 30.06 -3.32 -18.48
C GLU A 831 30.60 -1.97 -18.96
N LEU A 832 31.41 -1.28 -18.15
CA LEU A 832 32.03 -0.01 -18.53
C LEU A 832 32.93 -0.18 -19.75
N ASP A 833 33.68 -1.28 -19.81
CA ASP A 833 34.55 -1.58 -20.95
C ASP A 833 33.75 -1.96 -22.19
N GLN A 834 32.62 -2.65 -22.06
CA GLN A 834 31.68 -2.88 -23.15
C GLN A 834 31.07 -1.57 -23.67
N LEU A 835 30.57 -0.70 -22.78
CA LEU A 835 30.03 0.61 -23.16
C LEU A 835 31.07 1.49 -23.86
N LYS A 836 32.33 1.46 -23.42
CA LYS A 836 33.43 2.15 -24.12
C LYS A 836 33.62 1.60 -25.54
N GLN A 837 33.55 0.27 -25.72
CA GLN A 837 33.65 -0.36 -27.04
C GLN A 837 32.47 0.01 -27.94
N GLU A 838 31.25 0.01 -27.41
CA GLU A 838 30.05 0.42 -28.14
C GLU A 838 30.10 1.91 -28.52
N ASN A 839 30.54 2.79 -27.62
CA ASN A 839 30.70 4.21 -27.91
C ASN A 839 31.80 4.45 -28.96
N GLN A 840 32.91 3.72 -28.90
CA GLN A 840 33.93 3.75 -29.96
C GLN A 840 33.38 3.26 -31.30
N SER A 841 32.58 2.20 -31.30
CA SER A 841 31.90 1.68 -32.50
C SER A 841 30.91 2.70 -33.07
N LEU A 842 30.10 3.34 -32.22
CA LEU A 842 29.18 4.40 -32.61
C LEU A 842 29.91 5.62 -33.18
N ARG A 843 30.99 6.09 -32.54
CA ARG A 843 31.84 7.17 -33.08
C ARG A 843 32.44 6.79 -34.43
N SER A 844 32.87 5.54 -34.60
CA SER A 844 33.37 5.03 -35.88
C SER A 844 32.27 5.02 -36.95
N ARG A 845 31.04 4.64 -36.61
CA ARG A 845 29.88 4.70 -37.52
C ARG A 845 29.49 6.14 -37.87
N LEU A 846 29.49 7.04 -36.89
CA LEU A 846 29.22 8.48 -37.09
C LEU A 846 30.26 9.09 -38.04
N SER A 847 31.55 8.80 -37.82
CA SER A 847 32.64 9.27 -38.70
C SER A 847 32.56 8.75 -40.13
N LYS A 848 31.88 7.62 -40.37
CA LYS A 848 31.62 7.07 -41.72
C LYS A 848 30.42 7.72 -42.39
N LEU A 849 29.49 8.31 -41.62
CA LEU A 849 28.34 9.06 -42.11
C LEU A 849 28.68 10.54 -42.36
N GLU A 850 29.70 11.07 -41.68
CA GLU A 850 30.21 12.44 -41.87
C GLU A 850 31.22 12.58 -43.02
N VAL A 851 31.57 11.50 -43.74
CA VAL A 851 32.35 11.61 -44.97
C VAL A 851 31.42 12.10 -46.09
N PRO A 852 31.66 13.29 -46.68
CA PRO A 852 30.89 13.74 -47.82
C PRO A 852 31.15 12.78 -48.98
N THR A 853 30.11 12.19 -49.54
CA THR A 853 30.17 11.55 -50.85
C THR A 853 30.59 12.61 -51.87
N GLN A 854 31.86 12.57 -52.30
CA GLN A 854 32.35 13.32 -53.46
C GLN A 854 31.88 12.68 -54.76
#